data_AF-A0A834IMQ9-F1
#
_entry.id   AF-A0A834IMQ9-F1
#
_cell.length_a   1.000
_cell.length_b   1.000
_cell.length_c   1.000
_cell.angle_alpha   90.00
_cell.angle_beta   90.00
_cell.angle_gamma   90.00
#
_symmetry.space_group_name_H-M   'P 1'
#
loop_
_entity.id
_entity.type
_entity.pdbx_description
1 polymer ?
#
loop_
_entity_poly.entity_id
_entity_poly.type
_entity_poly.pdbx_seq_one_letter_code
_entity_poly.pdbx_strand_id
1 'polypeptide(L)'
;MLFAVFDIYFSSPLDHGMESVRSTFDPPAKRLVLFVADGLRAEAVYDGKTERIPFLSRVMKKDGSWGVAHTRVPTESRPGHVALLAGIYEDPSAIMKGWKANPVHFDSVINQSAHAWCWGSPDILNIFNKDARPHIKLQTYDAELEDFGANDTGLLDKWVFDRVRSFLTEDVKKCRRQDCDRFHDSGNVFFLHLLGIDTAGHGFKPHSNQYIDNIKLVDRNTEIIYQLFQDIFNDNNTVFVFTADHGMTDWGSHGAGSSHETEAPFIAWGAGIKTEGAQKDVKQIDIAPLLSSLIGINIPVNSIGVVPLNYLDMNDEGLGEIRLSNTLQLLEIFNIKRERTEKNSLIYLPYKGLSSQELNDKVQHLKRLKLERKFRELIEDCELFMTTLIEGLDYYHNYYQFPLLMSISLGFIGWILFLAVSILYENITDQQMPGRRTFLYKLNLIPIILCYMQSFPLSYYIHFSFPFLSFTVLHQDISKLRGMFIKLRCVLFSHNIYNILIYIIGLELLVFGFFERKAFSLLTVLIGTWIFFTDSFGRHINDKDKILWAVLWVILSIFPLCPVMKTTFDLPMYVLGSVAWFVLFYVMFCRSKLQNLVGRNTGAYKIFIFQFLCLVLASLYSISLELGFIANSSSVKYFSWCLLFMPVSLIPFSGHQVADRLTTTFFGFAPFYLLVSSNYEALFSAVYVALLCIWLLIESKILQAMDSTNIIYYSTFYTYKSRAKINSDMFRRAFLFIVFIFIGFFGTGNIASLNSFDPMWVRAFLTVFSPFKMMGLILMKITVPFLFSCCVFRAINSIGRENILQMFCIILIFSDLMVLQFLFLITNKGSWLDIGSSLSHFIIMEGFVTILLLLYGFAHIVTTASYKKLVI
;
A
#
# COMPACT_ATOMS: atom_id res chain seq x y z
N MET A 1 9.37 -7.92 -13.66
CA MET A 1 9.94 -7.41 -12.40
C MET A 1 8.84 -6.91 -11.47
N LEU A 2 7.93 -6.03 -11.92
CA LEU A 2 6.70 -5.66 -11.19
C LEU A 2 6.00 -6.83 -10.44
N PHE A 3 5.80 -7.98 -11.07
CA PHE A 3 5.13 -9.13 -10.44
C PHE A 3 5.93 -9.85 -9.34
N ALA A 4 7.24 -9.61 -9.27
CA ALA A 4 8.12 -10.37 -8.39
C ALA A 4 7.84 -10.13 -6.90
N VAL A 5 7.36 -8.94 -6.55
CA VAL A 5 7.00 -8.60 -5.17
C VAL A 5 5.85 -9.45 -4.64
N PHE A 6 4.95 -9.92 -5.50
CA PHE A 6 3.87 -10.81 -5.09
C PHE A 6 4.39 -12.20 -4.72
N ASP A 7 5.34 -12.73 -5.48
CA ASP A 7 5.99 -14.01 -5.18
C ASP A 7 6.90 -13.92 -3.93
N ILE A 8 7.53 -12.76 -3.69
CA ILE A 8 8.44 -12.54 -2.54
C ILE A 8 7.66 -12.25 -1.24
N TYR A 9 6.65 -11.39 -1.28
CA TYR A 9 6.04 -10.82 -0.06
C TYR A 9 4.56 -11.18 0.11
N PHE A 10 3.84 -11.52 -0.95
CA PHE A 10 2.38 -11.71 -0.91
C PHE A 10 1.97 -13.13 -1.27
N SER A 11 2.82 -14.12 -0.99
CA SER A 11 2.45 -15.52 -1.10
C SER A 11 1.48 -15.93 0.00
N SER A 12 0.55 -16.82 -0.30
CA SER A 12 -0.42 -17.29 0.70
C SER A 12 0.28 -18.16 1.76
N PRO A 13 0.00 -17.97 3.05
CA PRO A 13 0.49 -18.84 4.12
C PRO A 13 -0.36 -20.11 4.25
N LEU A 14 -1.50 -20.21 3.57
CA LEU A 14 -2.43 -21.33 3.69
C LEU A 14 -2.05 -22.48 2.76
N ASP A 15 -2.18 -23.70 3.27
CA ASP A 15 -1.96 -24.93 2.51
C ASP A 15 -3.21 -25.82 2.55
N HIS A 16 -3.14 -26.96 1.85
CA HIS A 16 -4.21 -27.94 1.76
C HIS A 16 -3.64 -29.35 1.98
N GLY A 17 -4.52 -30.31 2.31
CA GLY A 17 -4.15 -31.72 2.46
C GLY A 17 -3.77 -32.15 3.88
N MET A 18 -3.94 -31.28 4.88
CA MET A 18 -3.77 -31.62 6.29
C MET A 18 -4.86 -32.57 6.77
N GLU A 19 -4.51 -33.55 7.60
CA GLU A 19 -5.47 -34.35 8.33
C GLU A 19 -6.15 -33.55 9.47
N SER A 20 -7.45 -33.77 9.66
CA SER A 20 -8.20 -33.12 10.75
C SER A 20 -7.87 -33.75 12.10
N VAL A 21 -7.55 -32.93 13.09
CA VAL A 21 -7.29 -33.38 14.46
C VAL A 21 -8.44 -32.97 15.37
N ARG A 22 -9.07 -33.96 16.02
CA ARG A 22 -10.12 -33.73 17.01
C ARG A 22 -9.54 -33.10 18.27
N SER A 23 -10.17 -32.05 18.81
CA SER A 23 -9.66 -31.32 19.97
C SER A 23 -9.66 -32.15 21.27
N THR A 24 -10.76 -32.87 21.52
CA THR A 24 -10.94 -33.80 22.65
C THR A 24 -12.11 -34.75 22.35
N PHE A 25 -12.08 -35.94 22.95
CA PHE A 25 -13.19 -36.90 22.90
C PHE A 25 -14.19 -36.72 24.06
N ASP A 26 -13.77 -36.05 25.13
CA ASP A 26 -14.58 -35.77 26.32
C ASP A 26 -14.76 -34.24 26.48
N PRO A 27 -15.52 -33.59 25.60
CA PRO A 27 -15.71 -32.15 25.69
C PRO A 27 -16.58 -31.75 26.89
N PRO A 28 -16.28 -30.61 27.52
CA PRO A 28 -17.07 -30.15 28.66
C PRO A 28 -18.43 -29.57 28.26
N ALA A 29 -18.64 -29.20 27.00
CA ALA A 29 -19.91 -28.69 26.48
C ALA A 29 -20.37 -29.46 25.24
N LYS A 30 -21.69 -29.48 25.01
CA LYS A 30 -22.30 -29.99 23.77
C LYS A 30 -22.54 -28.88 22.76
N ARG A 31 -22.79 -27.66 23.24
CA ARG A 31 -23.23 -26.51 22.43
C ARG A 31 -22.40 -25.27 22.77
N LEU A 32 -22.00 -24.56 21.73
CA LEU A 32 -21.35 -23.26 21.79
C LEU A 32 -22.32 -22.18 21.31
N VAL A 33 -22.53 -21.14 22.11
CA VAL A 33 -23.21 -19.90 21.71
C VAL A 33 -22.18 -18.78 21.66
N LEU A 34 -21.89 -18.28 20.46
CA LEU A 34 -20.91 -17.25 20.20
C LEU A 34 -21.60 -15.94 19.81
N PHE A 35 -21.42 -14.91 20.62
CA PHE A 35 -21.83 -13.54 20.33
C PHE A 35 -20.59 -12.74 19.90
N VAL A 36 -20.60 -12.19 18.68
CA VAL A 36 -19.58 -11.26 18.20
C VAL A 36 -20.22 -9.92 17.98
N ALA A 37 -19.88 -8.96 18.84
CA ALA A 37 -20.36 -7.59 18.79
C ALA A 37 -19.36 -6.73 18.02
N ASP A 38 -19.61 -6.58 16.71
CA ASP A 38 -18.70 -5.93 15.76
C ASP A 38 -18.34 -4.51 16.21
N GLY A 39 -17.07 -4.13 16.11
CA GLY A 39 -16.56 -2.80 16.46
C GLY A 39 -16.63 -2.43 17.95
N LEU A 40 -16.88 -3.40 18.84
CA LEU A 40 -16.88 -3.17 20.29
C LEU A 40 -15.45 -3.17 20.86
N ARG A 41 -14.96 -1.97 21.19
CA ARG A 41 -13.64 -1.82 21.84
C ARG A 41 -13.65 -2.24 23.31
N ALA A 42 -12.57 -2.89 23.75
CA ALA A 42 -12.42 -3.43 25.12
C ALA A 42 -12.63 -2.37 26.21
N GLU A 43 -12.11 -1.16 26.01
CA GLU A 43 -12.26 -0.04 26.95
C GLU A 43 -13.74 0.22 27.29
N ALA A 44 -14.66 0.15 26.32
CA ALA A 44 -16.07 0.46 26.54
C ALA A 44 -16.75 -0.53 27.51
N VAL A 45 -16.18 -1.72 27.67
CA VAL A 45 -16.61 -2.81 28.56
C VAL A 45 -15.86 -2.74 29.90
N TYR A 46 -14.57 -2.40 29.88
CA TYR A 46 -13.68 -2.48 31.05
C TYR A 46 -13.35 -1.14 31.73
N ASP A 47 -13.93 -0.01 31.31
CA ASP A 47 -13.73 1.32 31.92
C ASP A 47 -14.32 1.49 33.33
N GLY A 48 -14.90 0.43 33.90
CA GLY A 48 -15.51 0.42 35.24
C GLY A 48 -16.97 0.86 35.28
N LYS A 49 -17.56 1.30 34.17
CA LYS A 49 -18.98 1.70 34.10
C LYS A 49 -19.90 0.52 33.89
N THR A 50 -20.09 -0.23 34.97
CA THR A 50 -20.90 -1.47 34.95
C THR A 50 -22.36 -1.26 34.54
N GLU A 51 -22.89 -0.03 34.59
CA GLU A 51 -24.25 0.28 34.12
C GLU A 51 -24.47 0.07 32.62
N ARG A 52 -23.39 -0.02 31.82
CA ARG A 52 -23.49 -0.29 30.37
C ARG A 52 -23.73 -1.76 30.06
N ILE A 53 -23.24 -2.65 30.94
CA ILE A 53 -23.17 -4.09 30.74
C ILE A 53 -23.50 -4.87 32.03
N PRO A 54 -24.66 -4.62 32.66
CA PRO A 54 -24.98 -5.24 33.96
C PRO A 54 -24.94 -6.77 33.94
N PHE A 55 -25.34 -7.41 32.84
CA PHE A 55 -25.29 -8.87 32.71
C PHE A 55 -23.85 -9.36 32.59
N LEU A 56 -23.09 -8.87 31.61
CA LEU A 56 -21.71 -9.32 31.40
C LEU A 56 -20.80 -8.96 32.59
N SER A 57 -21.04 -7.83 33.26
CA SER A 57 -20.31 -7.48 34.50
C SER A 57 -20.55 -8.47 35.63
N ARG A 58 -21.78 -9.00 35.75
CA ARG A 58 -22.10 -10.08 36.70
C ARG A 58 -21.35 -11.35 36.33
N VAL A 59 -21.38 -11.73 35.05
CA VAL A 59 -20.68 -12.92 34.53
C VAL A 59 -19.19 -12.85 34.85
N MET A 60 -18.52 -11.73 34.53
CA MET A 60 -17.09 -11.53 34.80
C MET A 60 -16.73 -11.66 36.28
N LYS A 61 -17.63 -11.24 37.18
CA LYS A 61 -17.38 -11.24 38.63
C LYS A 61 -17.67 -12.57 39.30
N LYS A 62 -18.61 -13.36 38.78
CA LYS A 62 -19.19 -14.49 39.51
C LYS A 62 -19.31 -15.80 38.75
N ASP A 63 -19.51 -15.76 37.44
CA ASP A 63 -20.03 -16.91 36.69
C ASP A 63 -19.10 -17.35 35.54
N GLY A 64 -18.00 -16.65 35.27
CA GLY A 64 -17.14 -16.91 34.13
C GLY A 64 -15.68 -16.46 34.26
N SER A 65 -15.00 -16.41 33.11
CA SER A 65 -13.64 -15.88 32.92
C SER A 65 -13.66 -14.79 31.86
N TRP A 66 -12.72 -13.84 31.94
CA TRP A 66 -12.68 -12.69 31.04
C TRP A 66 -11.25 -12.19 30.79
N GLY A 67 -11.06 -11.45 29.69
CA GLY A 67 -9.80 -10.81 29.32
C GLY A 67 -9.92 -9.96 28.07
N VAL A 68 -8.79 -9.42 27.60
CA VAL A 68 -8.72 -8.71 26.32
C VAL A 68 -8.28 -9.68 25.23
N ALA A 69 -9.05 -9.71 24.13
CA ALA A 69 -8.63 -10.34 22.89
C ALA A 69 -7.79 -9.35 22.09
N HIS A 70 -6.50 -9.65 21.97
CA HIS A 70 -5.54 -8.87 21.18
C HIS A 70 -5.64 -9.27 19.70
N THR A 71 -6.20 -8.37 18.90
CA THR A 71 -6.35 -8.52 17.45
C THR A 71 -5.07 -8.05 16.75
N ARG A 72 -4.96 -8.33 15.44
CA ARG A 72 -3.85 -7.83 14.62
C ARG A 72 -4.39 -6.94 13.52
N VAL A 73 -3.53 -6.01 13.11
CA VAL A 73 -3.77 -5.17 11.95
C VAL A 73 -3.70 -6.04 10.67
N PRO A 74 -4.62 -5.89 9.71
CA PRO A 74 -5.73 -4.93 9.62
C PRO A 74 -6.90 -5.24 10.58
N THR A 75 -7.33 -4.24 11.34
CA THR A 75 -8.49 -4.29 12.25
C THR A 75 -9.78 -4.04 11.47
N GLU A 76 -10.07 -4.93 10.52
CA GLU A 76 -11.24 -4.91 9.65
C GLU A 76 -12.12 -6.12 9.96
N SER A 77 -13.44 -6.00 9.74
CA SER A 77 -14.38 -7.00 10.26
C SER A 77 -14.11 -8.40 9.70
N ARG A 78 -13.86 -8.52 8.39
CA ARG A 78 -13.54 -9.81 7.76
C ARG A 78 -12.28 -10.46 8.35
N PRO A 79 -11.09 -9.83 8.34
CA PRO A 79 -9.89 -10.36 9.01
C PRO A 79 -10.12 -10.77 10.47
N GLY A 80 -10.83 -9.95 11.26
CA GLY A 80 -11.11 -10.25 12.67
C GLY A 80 -11.97 -11.51 12.85
N HIS A 81 -13.04 -11.64 12.06
CA HIS A 81 -13.88 -12.84 12.07
C HIS A 81 -13.14 -14.11 11.62
N VAL A 82 -12.28 -14.00 10.61
CA VAL A 82 -11.42 -15.12 10.17
C VAL A 82 -10.46 -15.52 11.28
N ALA A 83 -9.85 -14.57 12.00
CA ALA A 83 -9.00 -14.86 13.14
C ALA A 83 -9.77 -15.60 14.25
N LEU A 84 -10.95 -15.11 14.62
CA LEU A 84 -11.81 -15.69 15.67
C LEU A 84 -12.24 -17.13 15.38
N LEU A 85 -12.61 -17.43 14.13
CA LEU A 85 -13.28 -18.69 13.77
C LEU A 85 -12.36 -19.69 13.05
N ALA A 86 -11.29 -19.25 12.40
CA ALA A 86 -10.35 -20.11 11.67
C ALA A 86 -8.97 -20.18 12.32
N GLY A 87 -8.64 -19.29 13.26
CA GLY A 87 -7.35 -19.29 13.97
C GLY A 87 -6.17 -18.89 13.09
N ILE A 88 -6.41 -18.10 12.05
CA ILE A 88 -5.41 -17.60 11.10
C ILE A 88 -5.49 -16.09 10.96
N TYR A 89 -4.35 -15.46 10.65
CA TYR A 89 -4.34 -14.05 10.26
C TYR A 89 -4.72 -13.89 8.79
N GLU A 90 -5.03 -12.65 8.40
CA GLU A 90 -5.36 -12.30 7.03
C GLU A 90 -4.28 -12.74 6.04
N ASP A 91 -4.70 -13.35 4.94
CA ASP A 91 -3.82 -13.80 3.86
C ASP A 91 -3.30 -12.59 3.05
N PRO A 92 -1.98 -12.31 3.05
CA PRO A 92 -1.42 -11.19 2.29
C PRO A 92 -1.73 -11.25 0.79
N SER A 93 -1.96 -12.44 0.23
CA SER A 93 -2.32 -12.62 -1.19
C SER A 93 -3.72 -12.08 -1.53
N ALA A 94 -4.56 -11.78 -0.52
CA ALA A 94 -5.86 -11.14 -0.70
C ALA A 94 -5.76 -9.75 -1.35
N ILE A 95 -4.58 -9.13 -1.35
CA ILE A 95 -4.29 -7.91 -2.12
C ILE A 95 -4.65 -8.06 -3.60
N MET A 96 -4.48 -9.25 -4.17
CA MET A 96 -4.82 -9.55 -5.58
C MET A 96 -6.33 -9.57 -5.84
N LYS A 97 -7.14 -9.64 -4.78
CA LYS A 97 -8.60 -9.54 -4.81
C LYS A 97 -9.10 -8.20 -4.26
N GLY A 98 -8.20 -7.21 -4.12
CA GLY A 98 -8.52 -5.91 -3.56
C GLY A 98 -9.04 -5.99 -2.14
N TRP A 99 -8.59 -6.99 -1.36
CA TRP A 99 -9.01 -7.25 0.02
C TRP A 99 -10.49 -7.61 0.21
N LYS A 100 -11.23 -7.84 -0.88
CA LYS A 100 -12.67 -8.15 -0.84
C LYS A 100 -12.97 -9.63 -0.64
N ALA A 101 -11.98 -10.50 -0.83
CA ALA A 101 -12.19 -11.93 -0.74
C ALA A 101 -10.90 -12.67 -0.39
N ASN A 102 -11.05 -13.73 0.41
CA ASN A 102 -10.00 -14.70 0.65
C ASN A 102 -9.68 -15.48 -0.65
N PRO A 103 -8.44 -15.40 -1.16
CA PRO A 103 -8.05 -16.03 -2.42
C PRO A 103 -7.86 -17.54 -2.29
N VAL A 104 -7.50 -18.00 -1.10
CA VAL A 104 -7.31 -19.42 -0.78
C VAL A 104 -8.40 -19.87 0.19
N HIS A 105 -8.86 -21.10 0.02
CA HIS A 105 -9.87 -21.71 0.89
C HIS A 105 -9.27 -21.99 2.28
N PHE A 106 -10.04 -21.76 3.33
CA PHE A 106 -9.68 -22.11 4.70
C PHE A 106 -10.87 -22.74 5.40
N ASP A 107 -10.59 -23.38 6.52
CA ASP A 107 -11.55 -24.09 7.34
C ASP A 107 -11.78 -23.33 8.65
N SER A 108 -12.89 -23.58 9.34
CA SER A 108 -13.27 -22.86 10.56
C SER A 108 -14.01 -23.73 11.57
N VAL A 109 -14.19 -23.22 12.79
CA VAL A 109 -15.03 -23.82 13.84
C VAL A 109 -16.44 -24.11 13.32
N ILE A 110 -16.99 -23.23 12.48
CA ILE A 110 -18.31 -23.43 11.85
C ILE A 110 -18.27 -24.61 10.88
N ASN A 111 -17.23 -24.74 10.07
CA ASN A 111 -17.08 -25.84 9.11
C ASN A 111 -16.90 -27.20 9.80
N GLN A 112 -16.21 -27.22 10.94
CA GLN A 112 -15.94 -28.43 11.74
C GLN A 112 -17.05 -28.79 12.73
N SER A 113 -18.08 -27.93 12.87
CA SER A 113 -19.24 -28.21 13.72
C SER A 113 -20.05 -29.41 13.23
N ALA A 114 -20.78 -30.05 14.15
CA ALA A 114 -21.79 -31.05 13.78
C ALA A 114 -22.98 -30.37 13.09
N HIS A 115 -23.48 -29.30 13.70
CA HIS A 115 -24.46 -28.39 13.13
C HIS A 115 -24.13 -26.94 13.52
N ALA A 116 -24.33 -26.02 12.58
CA ALA A 116 -24.17 -24.60 12.81
C ALA A 116 -25.42 -23.82 12.41
N TRP A 117 -25.86 -22.92 13.28
CA TRP A 117 -26.88 -21.91 12.98
C TRP A 117 -26.28 -20.53 13.18
N CYS A 118 -26.26 -19.73 12.12
CA CYS A 118 -25.57 -18.45 12.08
C CYS A 118 -26.53 -17.34 11.65
N TRP A 119 -26.52 -16.22 12.37
CA TRP A 119 -27.36 -15.05 12.10
C TRP A 119 -26.53 -13.77 12.05
N GLY A 120 -26.77 -12.90 11.06
CA GLY A 120 -26.13 -11.59 10.96
C GLY A 120 -25.90 -11.10 9.54
N SER A 121 -24.78 -10.41 9.32
CA SER A 121 -24.48 -9.75 8.04
C SER A 121 -24.17 -10.77 6.94
N PRO A 122 -24.68 -10.57 5.71
CA PRO A 122 -24.29 -11.39 4.57
C PRO A 122 -22.80 -11.31 4.24
N ASP A 123 -22.13 -10.20 4.53
CA ASP A 123 -20.71 -10.02 4.21
C ASP A 123 -19.79 -10.86 5.10
N ILE A 124 -20.22 -11.15 6.34
CA ILE A 124 -19.48 -12.00 7.28
C ILE A 124 -19.89 -13.47 7.15
N LEU A 125 -21.20 -13.76 7.19
CA LEU A 125 -21.65 -15.16 7.29
C LEU A 125 -21.30 -15.99 6.06
N ASN A 126 -21.38 -15.39 4.86
CA ASN A 126 -21.13 -16.11 3.61
C ASN A 126 -19.67 -16.56 3.47
N ILE A 127 -18.75 -15.96 4.23
CA ILE A 127 -17.33 -16.35 4.22
C ILE A 127 -17.16 -17.80 4.70
N PHE A 128 -17.93 -18.22 5.70
CA PHE A 128 -17.78 -19.51 6.39
C PHE A 128 -18.58 -20.66 5.76
N ASN A 129 -19.38 -20.40 4.70
CA ASN A 129 -20.15 -21.44 4.01
C ASN A 129 -20.09 -21.36 2.49
N LYS A 130 -18.90 -21.11 1.94
CA LYS A 130 -18.70 -21.05 0.47
C LYS A 130 -19.11 -22.35 -0.25
N ASP A 131 -18.94 -23.50 0.41
CA ASP A 131 -19.29 -24.81 -0.15
C ASP A 131 -20.78 -25.17 -0.01
N ALA A 132 -21.60 -24.28 0.58
CA ALA A 132 -23.02 -24.52 0.86
C ALA A 132 -23.27 -25.85 1.61
N ARG A 133 -22.46 -26.13 2.65
CA ARG A 133 -22.58 -27.38 3.41
C ARG A 133 -23.93 -27.44 4.13
N PRO A 134 -24.64 -28.59 4.07
CA PRO A 134 -26.04 -28.67 4.51
C PRO A 134 -26.20 -28.53 6.02
N HIS A 135 -25.18 -28.85 6.82
CA HIS A 135 -25.21 -28.74 8.28
C HIS A 135 -25.02 -27.30 8.78
N ILE A 136 -24.67 -26.36 7.89
CA ILE A 136 -24.52 -24.94 8.19
C ILE A 136 -25.75 -24.19 7.68
N LYS A 137 -26.51 -23.58 8.59
CA LYS A 137 -27.70 -22.77 8.28
C LYS A 137 -27.39 -21.29 8.51
N LEU A 138 -27.37 -20.52 7.44
CA LEU A 138 -27.18 -19.07 7.48
C LEU A 138 -28.54 -18.37 7.35
N GLN A 139 -28.78 -17.36 8.19
CA GLN A 139 -29.88 -16.41 8.03
C GLN A 139 -29.33 -14.99 8.09
N THR A 140 -29.51 -14.23 7.03
CA THR A 140 -29.01 -12.86 6.92
C THR A 140 -30.16 -11.89 6.73
N TYR A 141 -29.98 -10.66 7.21
CA TYR A 141 -30.79 -9.54 6.74
C TYR A 141 -30.35 -9.12 5.34
N ASP A 142 -31.13 -8.24 4.70
CA ASP A 142 -30.78 -7.67 3.40
C ASP A 142 -29.59 -6.71 3.56
N ALA A 143 -28.62 -6.78 2.64
CA ALA A 143 -27.44 -5.93 2.65
C ALA A 143 -27.80 -4.44 2.54
N GLU A 144 -28.94 -4.11 1.90
CA GLU A 144 -29.43 -2.73 1.79
C GLU A 144 -29.84 -2.11 3.14
N LEU A 145 -30.00 -2.92 4.19
CA LEU A 145 -30.34 -2.45 5.54
C LEU A 145 -29.10 -2.01 6.35
N GLU A 146 -27.89 -2.23 5.85
CA GLU A 146 -26.63 -1.77 6.46
C GLU A 146 -26.39 -0.27 6.17
N ASP A 147 -27.28 0.60 6.68
CA ASP A 147 -27.15 2.06 6.57
C ASP A 147 -26.49 2.68 7.81
N PHE A 148 -25.21 3.00 7.69
CA PHE A 148 -24.41 3.67 8.73
C PHE A 148 -24.90 5.07 9.13
N GLY A 149 -25.78 5.69 8.32
CA GLY A 149 -26.38 6.99 8.59
C GLY A 149 -27.76 6.92 9.27
N ALA A 150 -28.31 5.72 9.48
CA ALA A 150 -29.63 5.55 10.07
C ALA A 150 -29.66 5.90 11.57
N ASN A 151 -30.80 6.43 12.05
CA ASN A 151 -30.95 6.83 13.45
C ASN A 151 -31.11 5.66 14.44
N ASP A 152 -31.56 4.47 13.99
CA ASP A 152 -31.67 3.26 14.85
C ASP A 152 -30.60 2.24 14.48
N THR A 153 -29.38 2.47 14.97
CA THR A 153 -28.21 1.61 14.73
C THR A 153 -28.34 0.23 15.40
N GLY A 154 -29.30 0.04 16.31
CA GLY A 154 -29.54 -1.25 17.00
C GLY A 154 -30.51 -2.17 16.25
N LEU A 155 -31.07 -1.75 15.11
CA LEU A 155 -32.10 -2.48 14.38
C LEU A 155 -31.64 -3.87 13.92
N LEU A 156 -30.41 -3.96 13.39
CA LEU A 156 -29.85 -5.21 12.87
C LEU A 156 -29.56 -6.21 14.00
N ASP A 157 -29.10 -5.73 15.15
CA ASP A 157 -28.90 -6.56 16.34
C ASP A 157 -30.25 -7.10 16.87
N LYS A 158 -31.29 -6.25 16.94
CA LYS A 158 -32.65 -6.68 17.30
C LYS A 158 -33.15 -7.77 16.35
N TRP A 159 -32.93 -7.61 15.04
CA TRP A 159 -33.28 -8.63 14.04
C TRP A 159 -32.61 -9.97 14.34
N VAL A 160 -31.30 -9.97 14.65
CA VAL A 160 -30.56 -11.20 14.99
C VAL A 160 -31.14 -11.85 16.24
N PHE A 161 -31.33 -11.09 17.31
CA PHE A 161 -31.89 -11.62 18.56
C PHE A 161 -33.32 -12.15 18.41
N ASP A 162 -34.17 -11.48 17.64
CA ASP A 162 -35.55 -11.92 17.39
C ASP A 162 -35.57 -13.21 16.58
N ARG A 163 -34.67 -13.37 15.60
CA ARG A 163 -34.53 -14.61 14.83
C ARG A 163 -34.07 -15.77 15.68
N VAL A 164 -33.08 -15.55 16.55
CA VAL A 164 -32.58 -16.57 17.48
C VAL A 164 -33.68 -16.95 18.48
N ARG A 165 -34.41 -15.98 19.03
CA ARG A 165 -35.54 -16.25 19.93
C ARG A 165 -36.64 -17.05 19.23
N SER A 166 -37.00 -16.67 18.01
CA SER A 166 -37.98 -17.41 17.19
C SER A 166 -37.49 -18.84 16.94
N PHE A 167 -36.24 -19.02 16.53
CA PHE A 167 -35.67 -20.36 16.30
C PHE A 167 -35.72 -21.22 17.56
N LEU A 168 -35.28 -20.69 18.71
CA LEU A 168 -35.30 -21.43 19.97
C LEU A 168 -36.73 -21.82 20.41
N THR A 169 -37.69 -20.92 20.26
CA THR A 169 -39.07 -21.12 20.75
C THR A 169 -39.95 -21.90 19.77
N GLU A 170 -39.80 -21.68 18.47
CA GLU A 170 -40.63 -22.27 17.42
C GLU A 170 -39.99 -23.53 16.83
N ASP A 171 -38.68 -23.55 16.59
CA ASP A 171 -38.01 -24.66 15.92
C ASP A 171 -37.42 -25.67 16.89
N VAL A 172 -36.84 -25.23 18.01
CA VAL A 172 -36.21 -26.14 19.00
C VAL A 172 -37.24 -26.60 20.03
N LYS A 173 -37.85 -25.68 20.78
CA LYS A 173 -38.76 -26.02 21.89
C LYS A 173 -40.03 -26.77 21.45
N LYS A 174 -40.57 -26.47 20.27
CA LYS A 174 -41.76 -27.15 19.72
C LYS A 174 -41.42 -28.37 18.87
N CYS A 175 -40.14 -28.68 18.68
CA CYS A 175 -39.71 -29.82 17.89
C CYS A 175 -40.14 -31.12 18.55
N ARG A 176 -41.01 -31.89 17.88
CA ARG A 176 -41.45 -33.23 18.34
C ARG A 176 -41.16 -34.35 17.34
N ARG A 177 -40.36 -34.06 16.31
CA ARG A 177 -39.99 -35.00 15.24
C ARG A 177 -38.69 -35.74 15.60
N GLN A 178 -38.39 -36.79 14.85
CA GLN A 178 -37.16 -37.56 15.02
C GLN A 178 -35.90 -36.78 14.61
N ASP A 179 -36.01 -35.79 13.72
CA ASP A 179 -34.92 -34.87 13.31
C ASP A 179 -34.57 -33.80 14.38
N CYS A 180 -35.19 -33.85 15.56
CA CYS A 180 -34.94 -32.88 16.64
C CYS A 180 -33.70 -33.23 17.48
N ASP A 181 -33.26 -34.49 17.44
CA ASP A 181 -32.10 -34.97 18.19
C ASP A 181 -30.83 -34.16 17.85
N ARG A 182 -30.74 -33.68 16.61
CA ARG A 182 -29.64 -32.81 16.13
C ARG A 182 -29.41 -31.57 16.98
N PHE A 183 -30.44 -31.03 17.65
CA PHE A 183 -30.28 -29.85 18.52
C PHE A 183 -29.60 -30.19 19.84
N HIS A 184 -29.67 -31.46 20.25
CA HIS A 184 -29.10 -31.98 21.51
C HIS A 184 -27.77 -32.72 21.31
N ASP A 185 -27.35 -32.94 20.06
CA ASP A 185 -26.04 -33.49 19.70
C ASP A 185 -24.87 -32.63 20.21
N SER A 186 -23.72 -33.28 20.38
CA SER A 186 -22.46 -32.62 20.71
C SER A 186 -21.81 -31.99 19.47
N GLY A 187 -21.16 -30.85 19.65
CA GLY A 187 -20.45 -30.14 18.57
C GLY A 187 -21.32 -29.10 17.85
N ASN A 188 -22.40 -28.65 18.49
CA ASN A 188 -23.32 -27.66 17.92
C ASN A 188 -22.82 -26.23 18.13
N VAL A 189 -22.95 -25.39 17.10
CA VAL A 189 -22.52 -23.98 17.11
C VAL A 189 -23.70 -23.05 16.79
N PHE A 190 -23.90 -22.05 17.63
CA PHE A 190 -24.84 -20.95 17.42
C PHE A 190 -24.04 -19.65 17.33
N PHE A 191 -23.97 -19.06 16.14
CA PHE A 191 -23.17 -17.86 15.89
C PHE A 191 -24.06 -16.65 15.64
N LEU A 192 -23.93 -15.63 16.49
CA LEU A 192 -24.66 -14.38 16.41
C LEU A 192 -23.67 -13.25 16.11
N HIS A 193 -23.75 -12.73 14.88
CA HIS A 193 -22.99 -11.56 14.44
C HIS A 193 -23.83 -10.30 14.61
N LEU A 194 -23.36 -9.37 15.44
CA LEU A 194 -24.08 -8.18 15.88
C LEU A 194 -23.36 -6.92 15.36
N LEU A 195 -23.88 -6.32 14.29
CA LEU A 195 -23.26 -5.20 13.55
C LEU A 195 -23.56 -3.82 14.17
N GLY A 196 -24.54 -3.72 15.05
CA GLY A 196 -25.10 -2.43 15.47
C GLY A 196 -24.09 -1.53 16.20
N ILE A 197 -23.17 -2.10 16.97
CA ILE A 197 -22.15 -1.33 17.69
C ILE A 197 -21.16 -0.67 16.73
N ASP A 198 -20.62 -1.41 15.77
CA ASP A 198 -19.77 -0.88 14.70
C ASP A 198 -20.48 0.23 13.92
N THR A 199 -21.74 -0.01 13.54
CA THR A 199 -22.60 0.96 12.84
C THR A 199 -22.69 2.28 13.62
N ALA A 200 -22.93 2.19 14.93
CA ALA A 200 -22.96 3.36 15.82
C ALA A 200 -21.59 4.02 15.98
N GLY A 201 -20.51 3.24 15.95
CA GLY A 201 -19.13 3.71 16.05
C GLY A 201 -18.75 4.58 14.85
N HIS A 202 -19.05 4.14 13.62
CA HIS A 202 -18.83 4.93 12.41
C HIS A 202 -19.69 6.19 12.38
N GLY A 203 -21.01 6.03 12.58
CA GLY A 203 -21.99 7.10 12.43
C GLY A 203 -21.93 8.17 13.53
N PHE A 204 -21.81 7.73 14.79
CA PHE A 204 -21.99 8.60 15.97
C PHE A 204 -20.77 8.67 16.91
N LYS A 205 -19.75 7.83 16.69
CA LYS A 205 -18.49 7.76 17.45
C LYS A 205 -18.62 7.03 18.81
N PRO A 206 -17.56 6.39 19.32
CA PRO A 206 -17.65 5.49 20.48
C PRO A 206 -18.07 6.11 21.82
N HIS A 207 -18.00 7.44 21.95
CA HIS A 207 -18.42 8.15 23.17
C HIS A 207 -19.87 8.65 23.13
N SER A 208 -20.59 8.38 22.04
CA SER A 208 -21.99 8.81 21.85
C SER A 208 -22.98 7.98 22.67
N ASN A 209 -24.17 8.56 22.90
CA ASN A 209 -25.27 7.83 23.52
C ASN A 209 -25.73 6.66 22.63
N GLN A 210 -25.71 6.81 21.31
CA GLN A 210 -26.08 5.77 20.36
C GLN A 210 -25.19 4.53 20.51
N TYR A 211 -23.87 4.72 20.57
CA TYR A 211 -22.93 3.62 20.78
C TYR A 211 -23.13 2.95 22.14
N ILE A 212 -23.28 3.74 23.20
CA ILE A 212 -23.49 3.24 24.57
C ILE A 212 -24.83 2.51 24.72
N ASP A 213 -25.90 3.01 24.10
CA ASP A 213 -27.23 2.41 24.18
C ASP A 213 -27.30 1.12 23.35
N ASN A 214 -26.56 1.02 22.25
CA ASN A 214 -26.36 -0.24 21.53
C ASN A 214 -25.62 -1.29 22.39
N ILE A 215 -24.58 -0.90 23.13
CA ILE A 215 -23.91 -1.80 24.09
C ILE A 215 -24.92 -2.34 25.12
N LYS A 216 -25.73 -1.47 25.73
CA LYS A 216 -26.77 -1.88 26.70
C LYS A 216 -27.82 -2.80 26.08
N LEU A 217 -28.20 -2.54 24.83
CA LEU A 217 -29.16 -3.35 24.08
C LEU A 217 -28.60 -4.77 23.86
N VAL A 218 -27.34 -4.87 23.45
CA VAL A 218 -26.65 -6.14 23.23
C VAL A 218 -26.51 -6.91 24.54
N ASP A 219 -26.08 -6.27 25.63
CA ASP A 219 -25.95 -6.91 26.96
C ASP A 219 -27.29 -7.49 27.45
N ARG A 220 -28.36 -6.68 27.40
CA ARG A 220 -29.70 -7.10 27.81
C ARG A 220 -30.21 -8.28 26.99
N ASN A 221 -30.06 -8.26 25.67
CA ASN A 221 -30.55 -9.36 24.83
C ASN A 221 -29.67 -10.60 24.95
N THR A 222 -28.37 -10.45 25.22
CA THR A 222 -27.48 -11.57 25.55
C THR A 222 -27.98 -12.30 26.81
N GLU A 223 -28.41 -11.57 27.85
CA GLU A 223 -29.03 -12.18 29.04
C GLU A 223 -30.29 -12.98 28.71
N ILE A 224 -31.17 -12.42 27.86
CA ILE A 224 -32.42 -13.08 27.45
C ILE A 224 -32.13 -14.37 26.68
N ILE A 225 -31.19 -14.35 25.72
CA ILE A 225 -30.79 -15.54 24.98
C ILE A 225 -30.17 -16.57 25.92
N TYR A 226 -29.27 -16.15 26.81
CA TYR A 226 -28.70 -17.03 27.82
C TYR A 226 -29.79 -17.75 28.64
N GLN A 227 -30.77 -17.01 29.18
CA GLN A 227 -31.89 -17.58 29.94
C GLN A 227 -32.71 -18.57 29.10
N LEU A 228 -33.00 -18.25 27.83
CA LEU A 228 -33.74 -19.16 26.94
C LEU A 228 -32.99 -20.47 26.69
N PHE A 229 -31.67 -20.43 26.50
CA PHE A 229 -30.88 -21.64 26.36
C PHE A 229 -30.91 -22.49 27.63
N GLN A 230 -30.80 -21.86 28.81
CA GLN A 230 -30.91 -22.58 30.08
C GLN A 230 -32.30 -23.23 30.25
N ASP A 231 -33.38 -22.49 29.96
CA ASP A 231 -34.75 -22.97 30.11
C ASP A 231 -35.13 -24.10 29.13
N ILE A 232 -34.61 -24.05 27.89
CA ILE A 232 -35.00 -24.99 26.83
C ILE A 232 -34.18 -26.28 26.90
N PHE A 233 -32.86 -26.19 27.07
CA PHE A 233 -32.00 -27.38 27.08
C PHE A 233 -31.88 -27.98 28.48
N ASN A 234 -31.82 -27.15 29.52
CA ASN A 234 -31.84 -27.52 30.93
C ASN A 234 -30.92 -28.71 31.31
N ASP A 235 -29.72 -28.74 30.76
CA ASP A 235 -28.75 -29.84 30.94
C ASP A 235 -27.34 -29.35 31.36
N ASN A 236 -27.17 -28.03 31.54
CA ASN A 236 -25.89 -27.38 31.84
C ASN A 236 -24.73 -27.71 30.86
N ASN A 237 -25.01 -28.16 29.64
CA ASN A 237 -23.98 -28.52 28.65
C ASN A 237 -23.79 -27.45 27.55
N THR A 238 -24.04 -26.19 27.88
CA THR A 238 -23.91 -25.07 26.94
C THR A 238 -22.82 -24.11 27.43
N VAL A 239 -21.88 -23.79 26.55
CA VAL A 239 -20.89 -22.74 26.76
C VAL A 239 -21.26 -21.50 25.96
N PHE A 240 -21.01 -20.33 26.55
CA PHE A 240 -21.27 -19.03 25.95
C PHE A 240 -19.98 -18.23 25.88
N VAL A 241 -19.76 -17.59 24.74
CA VAL A 241 -18.60 -16.72 24.50
C VAL A 241 -19.11 -15.40 23.91
N PHE A 242 -18.69 -14.29 24.50
CA PHE A 242 -18.96 -12.94 24.05
C PHE A 242 -17.65 -12.24 23.72
N THR A 243 -17.53 -11.72 22.50
CA THR A 243 -16.32 -11.02 22.06
C THR A 243 -16.61 -10.02 20.94
N ALA A 244 -15.56 -9.43 20.37
CA ALA A 244 -15.60 -8.59 19.18
C ALA A 244 -14.46 -8.97 18.23
N ASP A 245 -14.62 -8.61 16.97
CA ASP A 245 -13.63 -8.78 15.90
C ASP A 245 -12.58 -7.67 15.88
N HIS A 246 -12.96 -6.44 16.23
CA HIS A 246 -12.07 -5.31 16.47
C HIS A 246 -12.73 -4.27 17.38
N GLY A 247 -11.96 -3.26 17.76
CA GLY A 247 -12.47 -2.05 18.41
C GLY A 247 -12.64 -0.89 17.42
N MET A 248 -12.64 0.34 17.94
CA MET A 248 -12.94 1.55 17.18
C MET A 248 -12.19 2.76 17.77
N THR A 249 -11.56 3.55 16.91
CA THR A 249 -10.93 4.82 17.32
C THR A 249 -11.95 5.85 17.78
N ASP A 250 -11.51 6.88 18.52
CA ASP A 250 -12.37 7.99 18.95
C ASP A 250 -13.01 8.76 17.78
N TRP A 251 -12.40 8.72 16.59
CA TRP A 251 -12.94 9.33 15.38
C TRP A 251 -13.91 8.41 14.61
N GLY A 252 -14.24 7.24 15.15
CA GLY A 252 -15.17 6.30 14.52
C GLY A 252 -14.61 5.75 13.22
N SER A 253 -13.37 5.29 13.28
CA SER A 253 -12.66 4.57 12.22
C SER A 253 -11.94 3.38 12.82
N HIS A 254 -11.70 2.35 12.02
CA HIS A 254 -10.83 1.22 12.32
C HIS A 254 -9.98 0.85 11.08
N GLY A 255 -9.23 -0.25 11.12
CA GLY A 255 -8.35 -0.74 10.04
C GLY A 255 -6.85 -0.51 10.30
N ALA A 256 -6.50 0.25 11.33
CA ALA A 256 -5.14 0.57 11.75
C ALA A 256 -4.79 -0.12 13.09
N GLY A 257 -3.70 0.32 13.73
CA GLY A 257 -3.06 -0.34 14.86
C GLY A 257 -3.14 0.39 16.19
N SER A 258 -4.12 1.28 16.42
CA SER A 258 -4.29 1.86 17.75
C SER A 258 -4.81 0.81 18.74
N SER A 259 -4.50 0.97 20.03
CA SER A 259 -5.00 0.07 21.08
C SER A 259 -6.52 -0.01 21.10
N HIS A 260 -7.21 1.11 20.86
CA HIS A 260 -8.67 1.14 20.79
C HIS A 260 -9.25 0.33 19.63
N GLU A 261 -8.47 0.04 18.58
CA GLU A 261 -8.85 -0.83 17.47
C GLU A 261 -8.42 -2.29 17.71
N THR A 262 -7.24 -2.50 18.31
CA THR A 262 -6.64 -3.83 18.46
C THR A 262 -7.09 -4.58 19.71
N GLU A 263 -7.78 -3.93 20.64
CA GLU A 263 -8.25 -4.53 21.89
C GLU A 263 -9.77 -4.73 21.85
N ALA A 264 -10.19 -5.99 21.79
CA ALA A 264 -11.59 -6.42 21.86
C ALA A 264 -11.89 -7.09 23.23
N PRO A 265 -13.11 -6.97 23.77
CA PRO A 265 -13.49 -7.70 24.97
C PRO A 265 -13.54 -9.21 24.68
N PHE A 266 -13.24 -10.03 25.68
CA PHE A 266 -13.43 -11.47 25.64
C PHE A 266 -13.99 -11.96 26.98
N ILE A 267 -15.18 -12.56 26.96
CA ILE A 267 -15.88 -13.05 28.16
C ILE A 267 -16.46 -14.42 27.83
N ALA A 268 -16.18 -15.41 28.66
CA ALA A 268 -16.69 -16.78 28.49
C ALA A 268 -17.32 -17.28 29.80
N TRP A 269 -18.40 -18.06 29.69
CA TRP A 269 -19.10 -18.65 30.83
C TRP A 269 -19.90 -19.90 30.45
N GLY A 270 -20.36 -20.63 31.47
CA GLY A 270 -21.12 -21.87 31.30
C GLY A 270 -20.23 -23.12 31.32
N ALA A 271 -20.66 -24.16 30.61
CA ALA A 271 -20.05 -25.49 30.68
C ALA A 271 -18.56 -25.48 30.32
N GLY A 272 -17.72 -26.00 31.22
CA GLY A 272 -16.27 -26.13 31.00
C GLY A 272 -15.44 -24.85 31.17
N ILE A 273 -16.06 -23.73 31.57
CA ILE A 273 -15.33 -22.48 31.80
C ILE A 273 -14.96 -22.33 33.26
N LYS A 274 -13.67 -22.06 33.49
CA LYS A 274 -13.15 -21.77 34.83
C LYS A 274 -13.74 -20.47 35.35
N THR A 275 -14.27 -20.49 36.57
CA THR A 275 -14.86 -19.29 37.19
C THR A 275 -13.81 -18.59 38.05
N GLU A 276 -13.19 -17.53 37.51
CA GLU A 276 -12.17 -16.74 38.19
C GLU A 276 -12.27 -15.26 37.80
N GLY A 277 -12.22 -14.35 38.77
CA GLY A 277 -12.37 -12.92 38.53
C GLY A 277 -11.12 -12.22 37.96
N ALA A 278 -10.01 -12.94 37.77
CA ALA A 278 -8.77 -12.37 37.26
C ALA A 278 -8.80 -12.25 35.72
N GLN A 279 -8.29 -11.13 35.21
CA GLN A 279 -8.14 -10.87 33.78
C GLN A 279 -7.17 -11.87 33.13
N LYS A 280 -7.56 -12.44 31.98
CA LYS A 280 -6.81 -13.45 31.22
C LYS A 280 -6.79 -13.10 29.73
N ASP A 281 -5.83 -12.29 29.31
CA ASP A 281 -5.74 -11.89 27.91
C ASP A 281 -5.43 -13.05 26.96
N VAL A 282 -5.92 -12.96 25.72
CA VAL A 282 -5.75 -13.97 24.67
C VAL A 282 -5.38 -13.31 23.35
N LYS A 283 -4.68 -14.02 22.45
CA LYS A 283 -4.60 -13.57 21.06
C LYS A 283 -5.91 -13.94 20.37
N GLN A 284 -6.37 -13.12 19.44
CA GLN A 284 -7.64 -13.38 18.75
C GLN A 284 -7.68 -14.73 18.02
N ILE A 285 -6.56 -15.17 17.44
CA ILE A 285 -6.45 -16.48 16.77
C ILE A 285 -6.51 -17.68 17.73
N ASP A 286 -6.22 -17.47 19.03
CA ASP A 286 -6.25 -18.53 20.05
C ASP A 286 -7.70 -18.90 20.42
N ILE A 287 -8.67 -18.06 20.04
CA ILE A 287 -10.09 -18.28 20.27
C ILE A 287 -10.60 -19.46 19.44
N ALA A 288 -10.21 -19.58 18.17
CA ALA A 288 -10.68 -20.68 17.32
C ALA A 288 -10.40 -22.09 17.91
N PRO A 289 -9.16 -22.45 18.30
CA PRO A 289 -8.90 -23.74 18.92
C PRO A 289 -9.54 -23.86 20.31
N LEU A 290 -9.70 -22.76 21.08
CA LEU A 290 -10.47 -22.78 22.34
C LEU A 290 -11.92 -23.22 22.11
N LEU A 291 -12.59 -22.61 21.12
CA LEU A 291 -13.97 -22.93 20.77
C LEU A 291 -14.10 -24.40 20.37
N SER A 292 -13.18 -24.91 19.53
CA SER A 292 -13.15 -26.32 19.16
C SER A 292 -12.95 -27.25 20.36
N SER A 293 -12.10 -26.88 21.33
CA SER A 293 -11.85 -27.65 22.55
C SER A 293 -13.05 -27.72 23.49
N LEU A 294 -13.82 -26.64 23.62
CA LEU A 294 -14.99 -26.59 24.50
C LEU A 294 -16.10 -27.56 24.08
N ILE A 295 -16.26 -27.81 22.78
CA ILE A 295 -17.33 -28.68 22.22
C ILE A 295 -16.83 -29.95 21.55
N GLY A 296 -15.51 -30.22 21.58
CA GLY A 296 -14.93 -31.50 21.17
C GLY A 296 -15.01 -31.79 19.68
N ILE A 297 -14.94 -30.74 18.85
CA ILE A 297 -14.87 -30.84 17.39
C ILE A 297 -13.41 -30.77 16.90
N ASN A 298 -13.18 -30.91 15.60
CA ASN A 298 -11.84 -30.73 15.07
C ASN A 298 -11.37 -29.29 15.22
N ILE A 299 -10.08 -29.12 15.48
CA ILE A 299 -9.42 -27.82 15.39
C ILE A 299 -9.35 -27.45 13.89
N PRO A 300 -9.68 -26.20 13.49
CA PRO A 300 -9.61 -25.80 12.09
C PRO A 300 -8.24 -26.13 11.51
N VAL A 301 -8.19 -26.77 10.35
CA VAL A 301 -6.95 -27.42 9.87
C VAL A 301 -5.79 -26.46 9.65
N ASN A 302 -6.07 -25.20 9.32
CA ASN A 302 -5.07 -24.15 9.12
C ASN A 302 -4.77 -23.32 10.39
N SER A 303 -5.46 -23.59 11.51
CA SER A 303 -5.31 -22.80 12.74
C SER A 303 -3.87 -22.81 13.22
N ILE A 304 -3.34 -21.62 13.52
CA ILE A 304 -2.05 -21.45 14.19
C ILE A 304 -2.21 -20.98 15.65
N GLY A 305 -3.45 -20.91 16.14
CA GLY A 305 -3.77 -20.54 17.51
C GLY A 305 -3.35 -21.59 18.53
N VAL A 306 -3.10 -21.13 19.76
CA VAL A 306 -2.76 -21.96 20.91
C VAL A 306 -3.89 -21.92 21.92
N VAL A 307 -4.42 -23.08 22.33
CA VAL A 307 -5.54 -23.14 23.29
C VAL A 307 -5.15 -22.47 24.63
N PRO A 308 -5.87 -21.43 25.08
CA PRO A 308 -5.64 -20.77 26.36
C PRO A 308 -6.24 -21.63 27.50
N LEU A 309 -5.45 -22.58 28.00
CA LEU A 309 -5.88 -23.58 28.99
C LEU A 309 -6.42 -22.97 30.30
N ASN A 310 -6.01 -21.74 30.64
CA ASN A 310 -6.47 -21.02 31.83
C ASN A 310 -7.96 -20.65 31.80
N TYR A 311 -8.64 -20.77 30.66
CA TYR A 311 -10.09 -20.64 30.54
C TYR A 311 -10.86 -21.92 30.82
N LEU A 312 -10.22 -23.09 30.75
CA LEU A 312 -10.87 -24.39 30.84
C LEU A 312 -10.91 -24.90 32.29
N ASP A 313 -12.09 -25.32 32.74
CA ASP A 313 -12.29 -25.99 34.03
C ASP A 313 -12.19 -27.51 33.85
N MET A 314 -10.96 -27.99 33.68
CA MET A 314 -10.65 -29.41 33.48
C MET A 314 -9.48 -29.82 34.36
N ASN A 315 -9.38 -31.12 34.65
CA ASN A 315 -8.21 -31.69 35.33
C ASN A 315 -6.98 -31.69 34.40
N ASP A 316 -5.80 -31.92 34.98
CA ASP A 316 -4.54 -31.95 34.22
C ASP A 316 -4.58 -32.94 33.04
N GLU A 317 -5.31 -34.05 33.17
CA GLU A 317 -5.52 -35.04 32.10
C GLU A 317 -6.22 -34.45 30.88
N GLY A 318 -7.41 -33.86 31.05
CA GLY A 318 -8.15 -33.23 29.96
C GLY A 318 -7.40 -32.04 29.33
N LEU A 319 -6.75 -31.22 30.16
CA LEU A 319 -5.91 -30.11 29.68
C LEU A 319 -4.72 -30.62 28.86
N GLY A 320 -4.07 -31.69 29.31
CA GLY A 320 -2.96 -32.34 28.61
C GLY A 320 -3.38 -32.95 27.28
N GLU A 321 -4.56 -33.58 27.20
CA GLU A 321 -5.09 -34.14 25.95
C GLU A 321 -5.44 -33.08 24.91
N ILE A 322 -6.08 -31.99 25.34
CA ILE A 322 -6.40 -30.85 24.47
C ILE A 322 -5.11 -30.22 23.94
N ARG A 323 -4.14 -30.01 24.83
CA ARG A 323 -2.86 -29.40 24.48
C ARG A 323 -2.04 -30.27 23.53
N LEU A 324 -2.06 -31.59 23.72
CA LEU A 324 -1.46 -32.54 22.78
C LEU A 324 -2.16 -32.49 21.42
N SER A 325 -3.49 -32.46 21.37
CA SER A 325 -4.26 -32.40 20.12
C SER A 325 -3.98 -31.11 19.34
N ASN A 326 -3.91 -29.97 20.02
CA ASN A 326 -3.50 -28.69 19.41
C ASN A 326 -2.06 -28.74 18.86
N THR A 327 -1.14 -29.39 19.59
CA THR A 327 0.24 -29.60 19.13
C THR A 327 0.30 -30.48 17.88
N LEU A 328 -0.48 -31.56 17.83
CA LEU A 328 -0.55 -32.46 16.67
C LEU A 328 -1.16 -31.76 15.44
N GLN A 329 -2.15 -30.89 15.63
CA GLN A 329 -2.71 -30.10 14.54
C GLN A 329 -1.68 -29.12 13.96
N LEU A 330 -0.93 -28.40 14.80
CA LEU A 330 0.16 -27.54 14.34
C LEU A 330 1.27 -28.32 13.64
N LEU A 331 1.59 -29.51 14.16
CA LEU A 331 2.56 -30.43 13.55
C LEU A 331 2.12 -30.87 12.15
N GLU A 332 0.83 -31.08 11.93
CA GLU A 332 0.30 -31.46 10.62
C GLU A 332 0.52 -30.35 9.57
N ILE A 333 0.22 -29.09 9.91
CA ILE A 333 0.54 -27.94 9.04
C ILE A 333 2.04 -27.91 8.74
N PHE A 334 2.86 -28.12 9.78
CA PHE A 334 4.31 -28.09 9.66
C PHE A 334 4.82 -29.19 8.73
N ASN A 335 4.33 -30.42 8.88
CA ASN A 335 4.73 -31.56 8.05
C ASN A 335 4.38 -31.32 6.58
N ILE A 336 3.18 -30.82 6.28
CA ILE A 336 2.76 -30.53 4.89
C ILE A 336 3.69 -29.49 4.25
N LYS A 337 4.00 -28.39 4.94
CA LYS A 337 4.93 -27.36 4.43
C LYS A 337 6.34 -27.89 4.26
N ARG A 338 6.83 -28.64 5.26
CA ARG A 338 8.16 -29.25 5.25
C ARG A 338 8.30 -30.22 4.07
N GLU A 339 7.40 -31.19 3.94
CA GLU A 339 7.47 -32.24 2.92
C GLU A 339 7.33 -31.69 1.52
N ARG A 340 6.46 -30.69 1.33
CA ARG A 340 6.37 -29.95 0.07
C ARG A 340 7.70 -29.27 -0.28
N THR A 341 8.34 -28.65 0.70
CA THR A 341 9.64 -27.98 0.51
C THR A 341 10.74 -29.00 0.23
N GLU A 342 10.83 -30.05 1.03
CA GLU A 342 11.81 -31.13 0.89
C GLU A 342 11.71 -31.81 -0.47
N LYS A 343 10.50 -32.18 -0.90
CA LYS A 343 10.24 -32.82 -2.21
C LYS A 343 10.63 -31.94 -3.39
N ASN A 344 10.40 -30.63 -3.28
CA ASN A 344 10.60 -29.70 -4.38
C ASN A 344 11.97 -29.02 -4.36
N SER A 345 12.72 -29.07 -3.26
CA SER A 345 14.02 -28.43 -3.15
C SER A 345 15.15 -29.32 -3.68
N LEU A 346 16.08 -28.74 -4.45
CA LEU A 346 17.30 -29.46 -4.86
C LEU A 346 18.29 -29.63 -3.71
N ILE A 347 18.41 -28.59 -2.89
CA ILE A 347 19.19 -28.59 -1.65
C ILE A 347 18.22 -28.24 -0.55
N TYR A 348 17.83 -29.28 0.18
CA TYR A 348 16.94 -29.16 1.32
C TYR A 348 17.73 -28.74 2.56
N LEU A 349 17.36 -27.62 3.14
CA LEU A 349 17.86 -27.14 4.43
C LEU A 349 16.72 -27.27 5.45
N PRO A 350 16.76 -28.23 6.37
CA PRO A 350 15.71 -28.37 7.36
C PRO A 350 15.75 -27.22 8.38
N TYR A 351 14.59 -26.91 8.97
CA TYR A 351 14.54 -26.02 10.13
C TYR A 351 15.36 -26.59 11.28
N LYS A 352 16.13 -25.73 11.96
CA LYS A 352 17.07 -26.16 12.99
C LYS A 352 16.32 -26.77 14.18
N GLY A 353 16.70 -28.00 14.55
CA GLY A 353 16.16 -28.70 15.72
C GLY A 353 14.82 -29.40 15.51
N LEU A 354 14.30 -29.40 14.26
CA LEU A 354 13.08 -30.12 13.85
C LEU A 354 13.34 -30.98 12.60
N SER A 355 14.44 -31.73 12.57
CA SER A 355 14.63 -32.78 11.56
C SER A 355 13.56 -33.88 11.70
N SER A 356 13.36 -34.68 10.66
CA SER A 356 12.34 -35.75 10.65
C SER A 356 12.52 -36.74 11.80
N GLN A 357 13.77 -37.03 12.20
CA GLN A 357 14.05 -37.87 13.36
C GLN A 357 13.72 -37.17 14.67
N GLU A 358 14.17 -35.92 14.86
CA GLU A 358 13.88 -35.14 16.08
C GLU A 358 12.37 -34.94 16.29
N LEU A 359 11.61 -34.74 15.21
CA LEU A 359 10.15 -34.63 15.26
C LEU A 359 9.51 -35.94 15.71
N ASN A 360 9.93 -37.08 15.15
CA ASN A 360 9.45 -38.39 15.57
C ASN A 360 9.78 -38.65 17.05
N ASP A 361 11.00 -38.32 17.48
CA ASP A 361 11.44 -38.50 18.87
C ASP A 361 10.61 -37.62 19.83
N LYS A 362 10.35 -36.35 19.47
CA LYS A 362 9.46 -35.46 20.22
C LYS A 362 8.04 -36.00 20.31
N VAL A 363 7.45 -36.44 19.21
CA VAL A 363 6.09 -36.99 19.20
C VAL A 363 6.01 -38.28 20.04
N GLN A 364 7.00 -39.17 19.93
CA GLN A 364 7.07 -40.36 20.77
C GLN A 364 7.22 -40.02 22.25
N HIS A 365 8.00 -38.98 22.57
CA HIS A 365 8.14 -38.49 23.94
C HIS A 365 6.80 -37.99 24.52
N LEU A 366 6.07 -37.17 23.77
CA LEU A 366 4.75 -36.68 24.20
C LEU A 366 3.75 -37.83 24.38
N LYS A 367 3.74 -38.80 23.46
CA LYS A 367 2.93 -40.02 23.59
C LYS A 367 3.30 -40.83 24.84
N ARG A 368 4.59 -40.93 25.17
CA ARG A 368 5.07 -41.58 26.39
C ARG A 368 4.59 -40.85 27.65
N LEU A 369 4.71 -39.52 27.70
CA LEU A 369 4.21 -38.72 28.83
C LEU A 369 2.71 -38.90 29.05
N LYS A 370 1.93 -38.96 27.97
CA LYS A 370 0.50 -39.29 28.02
C LYS A 370 0.25 -40.67 28.62
N LEU A 371 0.96 -41.71 28.16
CA LEU A 371 0.83 -43.08 28.67
C LEU A 371 1.25 -43.20 30.14
N GLU A 372 2.28 -42.46 30.56
CA GLU A 372 2.76 -42.39 31.95
C GLU A 372 1.87 -41.51 32.85
N ARG A 373 0.82 -40.86 32.31
CA ARG A 373 -0.07 -39.92 33.00
C ARG A 373 0.64 -38.70 33.63
N LYS A 374 1.76 -38.29 33.05
CA LYS A 374 2.53 -37.10 33.46
C LYS A 374 2.03 -35.85 32.73
N PHE A 375 0.79 -35.46 33.04
CA PHE A 375 0.11 -34.44 32.24
C PHE A 375 0.65 -33.02 32.39
N ARG A 376 1.22 -32.66 33.55
CA ARG A 376 1.86 -31.34 33.72
C ARG A 376 3.09 -31.18 32.84
N GLU A 377 3.98 -32.17 32.88
CA GLU A 377 5.15 -32.24 31.99
C GLU A 377 4.72 -32.26 30.52
N LEU A 378 3.65 -33.01 30.18
CA LEU A 378 3.09 -33.04 28.83
C LEU A 378 2.65 -31.65 28.34
N ILE A 379 1.96 -30.87 29.18
CA ILE A 379 1.49 -29.52 28.84
C ILE A 379 2.68 -28.58 28.56
N GLU A 380 3.68 -28.60 29.45
CA GLU A 380 4.89 -27.77 29.33
C GLU A 380 5.68 -28.10 28.06
N ASP A 381 5.91 -29.39 27.79
CA ASP A 381 6.65 -29.83 26.60
C ASP A 381 5.89 -29.55 25.30
N CYS A 382 4.56 -29.69 25.31
CA CYS A 382 3.72 -29.30 24.18
C CYS A 382 3.82 -27.80 23.90
N GLU A 383 3.81 -26.94 24.92
CA GLU A 383 3.92 -25.48 24.75
C GLU A 383 5.23 -25.07 24.10
N LEU A 384 6.34 -25.64 24.58
CA LEU A 384 7.66 -25.41 23.99
C LEU A 384 7.72 -25.91 22.55
N PHE A 385 7.12 -27.07 22.27
CA PHE A 385 7.13 -27.65 20.94
C PHE A 385 6.27 -26.83 19.96
N MET A 386 5.07 -26.41 20.34
CA MET A 386 4.21 -25.55 19.51
C MET A 386 4.89 -24.23 19.15
N THR A 387 5.59 -23.61 20.10
CA THR A 387 6.37 -22.38 19.83
C THR A 387 7.41 -22.64 18.73
N THR A 388 8.13 -23.76 18.84
CA THR A 388 9.13 -24.17 17.83
C THR A 388 8.48 -24.50 16.48
N LEU A 389 7.30 -25.13 16.47
CA LEU A 389 6.54 -25.43 15.25
C LEU A 389 6.10 -24.15 14.54
N ILE A 390 5.58 -23.16 15.27
CA ILE A 390 5.13 -21.88 14.70
C ILE A 390 6.31 -21.12 14.07
N GLU A 391 7.46 -21.06 14.72
CA GLU A 391 8.68 -20.48 14.12
C GLU A 391 9.13 -21.24 12.86
N GLY A 392 9.03 -22.57 12.90
CA GLY A 392 9.33 -23.43 11.76
C GLY A 392 8.34 -23.28 10.59
N LEU A 393 7.05 -23.01 10.87
CA LEU A 393 6.06 -22.67 9.85
C LEU A 393 6.42 -21.38 9.12
N ASP A 394 6.83 -20.35 9.86
CA ASP A 394 7.31 -19.09 9.30
C ASP A 394 8.57 -19.30 8.43
N TYR A 395 9.48 -20.19 8.85
CA TYR A 395 10.66 -20.55 8.05
C TYR A 395 10.29 -21.18 6.71
N TYR A 396 9.43 -22.21 6.70
CA TYR A 396 9.06 -22.90 5.46
C TYR A 396 8.19 -22.04 4.54
N HIS A 397 7.33 -21.19 5.11
CA HIS A 397 6.57 -20.22 4.33
C HIS A 397 7.48 -19.25 3.57
N ASN A 398 8.56 -18.77 4.22
CA ASN A 398 9.51 -17.82 3.64
C ASN A 398 10.75 -18.48 3.00
N TYR A 399 10.75 -19.81 2.81
CA TYR A 399 11.93 -20.59 2.41
C TYR A 399 12.63 -20.05 1.14
N TYR A 400 11.83 -19.65 0.14
CA TYR A 400 12.34 -19.12 -1.13
C TYR A 400 12.37 -17.59 -1.21
N GLN A 401 11.90 -16.89 -0.18
CA GLN A 401 11.83 -15.43 -0.17
C GLN A 401 13.21 -14.80 -0.36
N PHE A 402 14.20 -15.18 0.45
CA PHE A 402 15.55 -14.65 0.35
C PHE A 402 16.26 -15.03 -0.96
N PRO A 403 16.24 -16.30 -1.43
CA PRO A 403 16.77 -16.66 -2.75
C PRO A 403 16.18 -15.84 -3.91
N LEU A 404 14.86 -15.63 -3.92
CA LEU A 404 14.20 -14.81 -4.93
C LEU A 404 14.66 -13.36 -4.85
N LEU A 405 14.64 -12.78 -3.65
CA LEU A 405 15.08 -11.41 -3.40
C LEU A 405 16.52 -11.17 -3.87
N MET A 406 17.43 -12.10 -3.55
CA MET A 406 18.82 -12.06 -4.02
C MET A 406 18.92 -12.21 -5.54
N SER A 407 18.14 -13.12 -6.13
CA SER A 407 18.12 -13.30 -7.59
C SER A 407 17.69 -12.02 -8.29
N ILE A 408 16.57 -11.43 -7.91
CA ILE A 408 16.06 -10.21 -8.53
C ILE A 408 17.04 -9.04 -8.32
N SER A 409 17.60 -8.92 -7.11
CA SER A 409 18.62 -7.91 -6.81
C SER A 409 19.86 -8.04 -7.69
N LEU A 410 20.38 -9.26 -7.86
CA LEU A 410 21.52 -9.53 -8.75
C LEU A 410 21.19 -9.20 -10.20
N GLY A 411 19.95 -9.45 -10.63
CA GLY A 411 19.49 -9.11 -11.97
C GLY A 411 19.44 -7.60 -12.21
N PHE A 412 18.95 -6.83 -11.24
CA PHE A 412 18.98 -5.36 -11.26
C PHE A 412 20.41 -4.83 -11.25
N ILE A 413 21.29 -5.38 -10.40
CA ILE A 413 22.71 -5.00 -10.37
C ILE A 413 23.37 -5.26 -11.72
N GLY A 414 23.17 -6.45 -12.31
CA GLY A 414 23.69 -6.79 -13.63
C GLY A 414 23.18 -5.85 -14.72
N TRP A 415 21.89 -5.49 -14.67
CA TRP A 415 21.24 -4.56 -15.60
C TRP A 415 21.80 -3.13 -15.47
N ILE A 416 21.91 -2.61 -14.25
CA ILE A 416 22.49 -1.30 -13.96
C ILE A 416 23.95 -1.23 -14.44
N LEU A 417 24.74 -2.27 -14.18
CA LEU A 417 26.13 -2.35 -14.65
C LEU A 417 26.19 -2.39 -16.18
N PHE A 418 25.29 -3.12 -16.84
CA PHE A 418 25.19 -3.15 -18.29
C PHE A 418 24.87 -1.77 -18.88
N LEU A 419 23.90 -1.06 -18.30
CA LEU A 419 23.59 0.32 -18.71
C LEU A 419 24.79 1.24 -18.51
N ALA A 420 25.47 1.17 -17.36
CA ALA A 420 26.63 2.00 -17.07
C ALA A 420 27.78 1.77 -18.06
N VAL A 421 28.07 0.51 -18.39
CA VAL A 421 29.10 0.14 -19.38
C VAL A 421 28.73 0.59 -20.79
N SER A 422 27.47 0.38 -21.19
CA SER A 422 26.94 0.75 -22.50
C SER A 422 27.05 2.25 -22.75
N ILE A 423 26.75 3.05 -21.73
CA ILE A 423 26.94 4.50 -21.75
C ILE A 423 28.45 4.79 -21.92
N LEU A 424 29.30 4.36 -20.99
CA LEU A 424 30.70 4.79 -20.95
C LEU A 424 31.60 4.35 -22.14
N TYR A 425 31.19 3.35 -22.94
CA TYR A 425 32.02 2.71 -23.96
C TYR A 425 31.32 2.44 -25.31
N GLU A 426 30.49 3.39 -25.77
CA GLU A 426 29.66 3.29 -27.00
C GLU A 426 30.44 3.03 -28.33
N ASN A 427 31.76 3.25 -28.40
CA ASN A 427 32.52 3.34 -29.66
C ASN A 427 33.63 2.29 -29.90
N ILE A 428 33.64 1.15 -29.19
CA ILE A 428 34.63 0.10 -29.46
C ILE A 428 33.92 -1.10 -30.12
N THR A 429 34.03 -1.19 -31.44
CA THR A 429 33.78 -2.42 -32.20
C THR A 429 34.81 -3.46 -31.78
N ASP A 430 34.45 -4.31 -30.82
CA ASP A 430 35.24 -5.51 -30.53
C ASP A 430 35.05 -6.52 -31.66
N GLN A 431 36.16 -7.08 -32.15
CA GLN A 431 36.14 -8.25 -33.01
C GLN A 431 35.50 -9.42 -32.23
N GLN A 432 34.30 -9.81 -32.64
CA GLN A 432 33.49 -10.80 -31.94
C GLN A 432 34.04 -12.22 -32.15
N MET A 433 34.24 -12.98 -31.06
CA MET A 433 34.47 -14.43 -31.13
C MET A 433 33.13 -15.19 -31.01
N PRO A 434 32.63 -15.83 -32.08
CA PRO A 434 31.28 -16.42 -32.11
C PRO A 434 31.09 -17.59 -31.12
N GLY A 435 32.12 -18.40 -30.85
CA GLY A 435 32.00 -19.60 -30.00
C GLY A 435 31.67 -19.33 -28.52
N ARG A 436 32.04 -18.16 -27.99
CA ARG A 436 31.81 -17.80 -26.58
C ARG A 436 30.37 -17.36 -26.30
N ARG A 437 29.63 -16.88 -27.32
CA ARG A 437 28.22 -16.49 -27.21
C ARG A 437 27.29 -17.69 -27.03
N THR A 438 27.50 -18.74 -27.82
CA THR A 438 26.72 -19.98 -27.71
C THR A 438 26.84 -20.64 -26.34
N PHE A 439 27.98 -20.49 -25.65
CA PHE A 439 28.15 -21.03 -24.30
C PHE A 439 27.33 -20.25 -23.24
N LEU A 440 27.31 -18.92 -23.29
CA LEU A 440 26.60 -18.09 -22.31
C LEU A 440 25.08 -18.18 -22.46
N TYR A 441 24.56 -18.27 -23.69
CA TYR A 441 23.14 -18.54 -23.90
C TYR A 441 22.73 -19.92 -23.36
N LYS A 442 23.61 -20.92 -23.41
CA LYS A 442 23.38 -22.22 -22.77
C LYS A 442 23.35 -22.13 -21.24
N LEU A 443 24.09 -21.20 -20.61
CA LEU A 443 24.00 -20.98 -19.16
C LEU A 443 22.63 -20.46 -18.71
N ASN A 444 21.88 -19.77 -19.58
CA ASN A 444 20.51 -19.34 -19.27
C ASN A 444 19.51 -20.51 -19.21
N LEU A 445 19.86 -21.68 -19.76
CA LEU A 445 19.04 -22.89 -19.61
C LEU A 445 19.19 -23.52 -18.22
N ILE A 446 20.27 -23.26 -17.50
CA ILE A 446 20.51 -23.81 -16.16
C ILE A 446 19.39 -23.40 -15.19
N PRO A 447 19.09 -22.10 -14.95
CA PRO A 447 18.02 -21.72 -14.03
C PRO A 447 16.66 -22.27 -14.48
N ILE A 448 16.40 -22.39 -15.80
CA ILE A 448 15.17 -22.96 -16.34
C ILE A 448 15.05 -24.45 -15.98
N ILE A 449 16.12 -25.22 -16.20
CA ILE A 449 16.17 -26.65 -15.85
C ILE A 449 16.03 -26.84 -14.34
N LEU A 450 16.72 -26.02 -13.54
CA LEU A 450 16.62 -26.08 -12.08
C LEU A 450 15.22 -25.73 -11.57
N CYS A 451 14.53 -24.76 -12.19
CA CYS A 451 13.15 -24.45 -11.85
C CYS A 451 12.19 -25.58 -12.25
N TYR A 452 12.44 -26.21 -13.40
CA TYR A 452 11.68 -27.38 -13.86
C TYR A 452 11.84 -28.57 -12.92
N MET A 453 13.08 -28.88 -12.51
CA MET A 453 13.35 -29.96 -11.55
C MET A 453 12.68 -29.72 -10.19
N GLN A 454 12.54 -28.46 -9.78
CA GLN A 454 11.92 -28.07 -8.51
C GLN A 454 10.39 -27.86 -8.61
N SER A 455 9.79 -28.09 -9.77
CA SER A 455 8.34 -27.89 -10.01
C SER A 455 7.85 -26.49 -9.61
N PHE A 456 8.68 -25.46 -9.81
CA PHE A 456 8.30 -24.09 -9.49
C PHE A 456 7.21 -23.54 -10.42
N PRO A 457 6.45 -22.51 -9.98
CA PRO A 457 5.54 -21.80 -10.86
C PRO A 457 6.29 -21.03 -11.95
N LEU A 458 5.63 -20.74 -13.07
CA LEU A 458 6.25 -20.08 -14.24
C LEU A 458 6.92 -18.73 -13.90
N SER A 459 6.39 -18.00 -12.92
CA SER A 459 6.97 -16.72 -12.48
C SER A 459 8.41 -16.87 -11.99
N TYR A 460 8.73 -17.96 -11.27
CA TYR A 460 10.06 -18.20 -10.71
C TYR A 460 11.12 -18.43 -11.80
N TYR A 461 10.73 -18.98 -12.96
CA TYR A 461 11.63 -19.13 -14.10
C TYR A 461 12.14 -17.77 -14.57
N ILE A 462 11.23 -16.78 -14.65
CA ILE A 462 11.58 -15.43 -15.06
C ILE A 462 12.51 -14.80 -14.02
N HIS A 463 12.19 -14.93 -12.74
CA HIS A 463 12.97 -14.33 -11.65
C HIS A 463 14.39 -14.92 -11.58
N PHE A 464 14.52 -16.25 -11.58
CA PHE A 464 15.82 -16.91 -11.49
C PHE A 464 16.65 -16.81 -12.77
N SER A 465 16.03 -16.67 -13.94
CA SER A 465 16.76 -16.42 -15.19
C SER A 465 17.23 -14.98 -15.35
N PHE A 466 16.62 -14.02 -14.65
CA PHE A 466 16.91 -12.59 -14.84
C PHE A 466 18.39 -12.22 -14.63
N PRO A 467 19.09 -12.65 -13.55
CA PRO A 467 20.53 -12.45 -13.41
C PRO A 467 21.33 -12.99 -14.58
N PHE A 468 21.03 -14.21 -15.02
CA PHE A 468 21.78 -14.86 -16.09
C PHE A 468 21.63 -14.08 -17.40
N LEU A 469 20.43 -13.57 -17.68
CA LEU A 469 20.19 -12.72 -18.85
C LEU A 469 20.99 -11.42 -18.74
N SER A 470 20.86 -10.70 -17.63
CA SER A 470 21.57 -9.43 -17.39
C SER A 470 23.09 -9.58 -17.48
N PHE A 471 23.66 -10.59 -16.83
CA PHE A 471 25.09 -10.85 -16.85
C PHE A 471 25.59 -11.44 -18.19
N THR A 472 24.74 -12.16 -18.93
CA THR A 472 25.10 -12.63 -20.30
C THR A 472 25.28 -11.45 -21.24
N VAL A 473 24.42 -10.43 -21.13
CA VAL A 473 24.55 -9.20 -21.90
C VAL A 473 25.78 -8.43 -21.43
N LEU A 474 25.99 -8.27 -20.12
CA LEU A 474 27.16 -7.57 -19.55
C LEU A 474 28.50 -8.23 -19.93
N HIS A 475 28.57 -9.56 -19.97
CA HIS A 475 29.79 -10.29 -20.27
C HIS A 475 30.32 -10.00 -21.68
N GLN A 476 29.43 -9.63 -22.63
CA GLN A 476 29.86 -9.19 -23.96
C GLN A 476 30.81 -7.99 -23.89
N ASP A 477 30.75 -7.23 -22.80
CA ASP A 477 31.48 -6.00 -22.56
C ASP A 477 32.45 -6.13 -21.35
N ILE A 478 32.92 -7.33 -20.99
CA ILE A 478 33.73 -7.55 -19.77
C ILE A 478 35.06 -6.76 -19.74
N SER A 479 35.66 -6.53 -20.92
CA SER A 479 36.85 -5.68 -21.07
C SER A 479 36.54 -4.23 -20.71
N LYS A 480 35.38 -3.73 -21.15
CA LYS A 480 34.85 -2.40 -20.86
C LYS A 480 34.42 -2.27 -19.39
N LEU A 481 33.86 -3.33 -18.80
CA LEU A 481 33.53 -3.38 -17.37
C LEU A 481 34.78 -3.19 -16.50
N ARG A 482 35.89 -3.88 -16.81
CA ARG A 482 37.17 -3.65 -16.11
C ARG A 482 37.66 -2.21 -16.29
N GLY A 483 37.54 -1.66 -17.50
CA GLY A 483 37.86 -0.26 -17.77
C GLY A 483 37.01 0.74 -16.97
N MET A 484 35.71 0.45 -16.82
CA MET A 484 34.79 1.24 -16.01
C MET A 484 35.21 1.25 -14.54
N PHE A 485 35.52 0.10 -13.94
CA PHE A 485 35.97 0.04 -12.54
C PHE A 485 37.27 0.81 -12.30
N ILE A 486 38.20 0.79 -13.27
CA ILE A 486 39.42 1.60 -13.19
C ILE A 486 39.08 3.09 -13.21
N LYS A 487 38.23 3.55 -14.14
CA LYS A 487 37.75 4.94 -14.19
C LYS A 487 37.03 5.35 -12.90
N LEU A 488 36.13 4.49 -12.40
CA LEU A 488 35.38 4.74 -11.17
C LEU A 488 36.34 4.89 -9.98
N ARG A 489 37.35 4.02 -9.87
CA ARG A 489 38.40 4.15 -8.86
C ARG A 489 39.13 5.48 -8.99
N CYS A 490 39.53 5.89 -10.19
CA CYS A 490 40.15 7.22 -10.39
C CYS A 490 39.24 8.37 -9.98
N VAL A 491 37.93 8.29 -10.25
CA VAL A 491 36.96 9.32 -9.86
C VAL A 491 36.78 9.37 -8.34
N LEU A 492 36.72 8.22 -7.66
CA LEU A 492 36.63 8.12 -6.19
C LEU A 492 37.83 8.78 -5.49
N PHE A 493 39.02 8.72 -6.07
CA PHE A 493 40.22 9.40 -5.55
C PHE A 493 40.44 10.80 -6.13
N SER A 494 39.47 11.34 -6.88
CA SER A 494 39.55 12.68 -7.47
C SER A 494 38.70 13.69 -6.70
N HIS A 495 38.89 14.99 -7.01
CA HIS A 495 38.03 16.05 -6.51
C HIS A 495 36.55 15.84 -6.86
N ASN A 496 36.17 14.98 -7.82
CA ASN A 496 34.76 14.78 -8.21
C ASN A 496 33.95 13.89 -7.25
N ILE A 497 34.53 13.37 -6.17
CA ILE A 497 33.81 12.53 -5.19
C ILE A 497 32.59 13.22 -4.57
N TYR A 498 32.62 14.55 -4.39
CA TYR A 498 31.49 15.29 -3.83
C TYR A 498 30.22 15.18 -4.69
N ASN A 499 30.33 15.11 -6.01
CA ASN A 499 29.17 14.95 -6.90
C ASN A 499 28.52 13.59 -6.70
N ILE A 500 29.32 12.53 -6.54
CA ILE A 500 28.82 11.17 -6.27
C ILE A 500 28.11 11.13 -4.92
N LEU A 501 28.68 11.75 -3.88
CA LEU A 501 28.06 11.83 -2.56
C LEU A 501 26.72 12.57 -2.61
N ILE A 502 26.62 13.67 -3.36
CA ILE A 502 25.36 14.41 -3.55
C ILE A 502 24.32 13.54 -4.27
N TYR A 503 24.71 12.77 -5.28
CA TYR A 503 23.79 11.83 -5.94
C TYR A 503 23.29 10.76 -4.97
N ILE A 504 24.17 10.14 -4.18
CA ILE A 504 23.79 9.10 -3.21
C ILE A 504 22.84 9.69 -2.15
N ILE A 505 23.26 10.75 -1.45
CA ILE A 505 22.44 11.42 -0.43
C ILE A 505 21.12 11.88 -1.04
N GLY A 506 21.16 12.39 -2.25
CA GLY A 506 19.99 12.86 -2.96
C GLY A 506 19.00 11.75 -3.30
N LEU A 507 19.47 10.58 -3.77
CA LEU A 507 18.61 9.41 -4.01
C LEU A 507 18.01 8.88 -2.70
N GLU A 508 18.79 8.80 -1.63
CA GLU A 508 18.27 8.41 -0.31
C GLU A 508 17.17 9.37 0.18
N LEU A 509 17.35 10.68 0.01
CA LEU A 509 16.33 11.68 0.35
C LEU A 509 15.10 11.61 -0.55
N LEU A 510 15.25 11.23 -1.83
CA LEU A 510 14.13 10.99 -2.73
C LEU A 510 13.30 9.78 -2.26
N VAL A 511 13.95 8.67 -1.92
CA VAL A 511 13.30 7.46 -1.40
C VAL A 511 12.65 7.74 -0.05
N PHE A 512 13.37 8.35 0.90
CA PHE A 512 12.84 8.72 2.21
C PHE A 512 11.67 9.72 2.10
N GLY A 513 11.66 10.56 1.06
CA GLY A 513 10.60 11.51 0.79
C GLY A 513 9.22 10.89 0.54
N PHE A 514 9.15 9.63 0.10
CA PHE A 514 7.88 8.89 -0.02
C PHE A 514 7.25 8.58 1.34
N PHE A 515 8.07 8.42 2.38
CA PHE A 515 7.60 8.17 3.75
C PHE A 515 7.39 9.49 4.49
N GLU A 516 8.36 10.41 4.37
CA GLU A 516 8.38 11.69 5.07
C GLU A 516 8.66 12.85 4.12
N ARG A 517 7.62 13.60 3.74
CA ARG A 517 7.73 14.72 2.78
C ARG A 517 8.75 15.80 3.19
N LYS A 518 9.08 15.91 4.47
CA LYS A 518 10.12 16.82 5.00
C LYS A 518 11.49 16.53 4.37
N ALA A 519 11.76 15.30 3.94
CA ALA A 519 12.99 14.92 3.24
C ALA A 519 13.20 15.73 1.94
N PHE A 520 12.11 15.99 1.20
CA PHE A 520 12.17 16.82 0.00
C PHE A 520 12.58 18.26 0.31
N SER A 521 12.21 18.78 1.48
CA SER A 521 12.63 20.12 1.91
C SER A 521 14.15 20.18 2.11
N LEU A 522 14.71 19.17 2.79
CA LEU A 522 16.17 19.04 2.94
C LEU A 522 16.87 18.88 1.58
N LEU A 523 16.32 18.07 0.68
CA LEU A 523 16.84 17.87 -0.67
C LEU A 523 16.87 19.19 -1.46
N THR A 524 15.78 19.97 -1.46
CA THR A 524 15.74 21.25 -2.19
C THR A 524 16.80 22.24 -1.70
N VAL A 525 17.07 22.31 -0.39
CA VAL A 525 18.15 23.15 0.17
C VAL A 525 19.52 22.65 -0.26
N LEU A 526 19.75 21.34 -0.27
CA LEU A 526 20.99 20.73 -0.75
C LEU A 526 21.25 21.08 -2.23
N ILE A 527 20.23 20.97 -3.08
CA ILE A 527 20.34 21.31 -4.51
C ILE A 527 20.52 22.82 -4.74
N GLY A 528 19.83 23.66 -3.96
CA GLY A 528 19.96 25.11 -4.03
C GLY A 528 21.38 25.60 -3.70
N THR A 529 22.04 24.93 -2.75
CA THR A 529 23.41 25.28 -2.34
C THR A 529 24.50 24.62 -3.19
N TRP A 530 24.19 23.54 -3.90
CA TRP A 530 25.14 22.77 -4.71
C TRP A 530 25.92 23.62 -5.74
N ILE A 531 25.27 24.64 -6.33
CA ILE A 531 25.90 25.51 -7.34
C ILE A 531 27.12 26.28 -6.81
N PHE A 532 27.23 26.51 -5.49
CA PHE A 532 28.34 27.27 -4.90
C PHE A 532 29.58 26.42 -4.64
N PHE A 533 29.41 25.10 -4.47
CA PHE A 533 30.49 24.20 -4.05
C PHE A 533 31.10 23.41 -5.20
N THR A 534 30.49 23.45 -6.39
CA THR A 534 30.86 22.61 -7.52
C THR A 534 31.35 23.43 -8.70
N ASP A 535 32.63 23.24 -9.02
CA ASP A 535 33.29 23.92 -10.13
C ASP A 535 32.63 23.67 -11.49
N SER A 536 32.11 22.46 -11.74
CA SER A 536 31.44 22.17 -13.02
C SER A 536 30.08 22.87 -13.16
N PHE A 537 29.45 23.26 -12.05
CA PHE A 537 28.11 23.83 -12.05
C PHE A 537 28.14 25.36 -11.92
N GLY A 538 28.98 25.91 -11.04
CA GLY A 538 28.95 27.33 -10.69
C GLY A 538 30.00 28.22 -11.38
N ARG A 539 31.07 27.66 -11.97
CA ARG A 539 32.27 28.44 -12.33
C ARG A 539 32.02 29.54 -13.36
N HIS A 540 31.13 29.32 -14.33
CA HIS A 540 30.84 30.29 -15.40
C HIS A 540 29.55 31.11 -15.17
N ILE A 541 29.01 31.08 -13.95
CA ILE A 541 27.73 31.71 -13.62
C ILE A 541 27.96 32.94 -12.73
N ASN A 542 27.29 34.04 -13.07
CA ASN A 542 27.34 35.28 -12.28
C ASN A 542 26.66 35.08 -10.92
N ASP A 543 27.15 35.75 -9.89
CA ASP A 543 26.65 35.60 -8.51
C ASP A 543 25.16 35.93 -8.37
N LYS A 544 24.65 36.89 -9.15
CA LYS A 544 23.22 37.21 -9.20
C LYS A 544 22.35 36.00 -9.58
N ASP A 545 22.77 35.22 -10.56
CA ASP A 545 22.02 34.05 -11.02
C ASP A 545 22.16 32.88 -10.04
N LYS A 546 23.33 32.73 -9.39
CA LYS A 546 23.54 31.73 -8.32
C LYS A 546 22.65 32.03 -7.10
N ILE A 547 22.59 33.29 -6.67
CA ILE A 547 21.74 33.72 -5.55
C ILE A 547 20.28 33.50 -5.91
N LEU A 548 19.86 33.88 -7.13
CA LEU A 548 18.48 33.66 -7.58
C LEU A 548 18.10 32.17 -7.61
N TRP A 549 18.99 31.30 -8.10
CA TRP A 549 18.84 29.85 -8.03
C TRP A 549 18.62 29.36 -6.60
N ALA A 550 19.50 29.76 -5.68
CA ALA A 550 19.45 29.33 -4.29
C ALA A 550 18.16 29.82 -3.59
N VAL A 551 17.78 31.08 -3.79
CA VAL A 551 16.56 31.66 -3.20
C VAL A 551 15.32 30.93 -3.71
N LEU A 552 15.21 30.63 -5.01
CA LEU A 552 14.05 29.92 -5.55
C LEU A 552 13.95 28.49 -5.00
N TRP A 553 15.06 27.78 -4.80
CA TRP A 553 15.06 26.47 -4.15
C TRP A 553 14.66 26.55 -2.67
N VAL A 554 15.10 27.56 -1.93
CA VAL A 554 14.71 27.78 -0.53
C VAL A 554 13.23 28.12 -0.41
N ILE A 555 12.67 28.91 -1.33
CA ILE A 555 11.22 29.13 -1.38
C ILE A 555 10.50 27.80 -1.65
N LEU A 556 11.02 26.99 -2.58
CA LEU A 556 10.43 25.71 -2.92
C LEU A 556 10.47 24.69 -1.76
N SER A 557 11.47 24.81 -0.86
CA SER A 557 11.60 23.93 0.31
C SER A 557 10.48 24.09 1.34
N ILE A 558 9.69 25.16 1.26
CA ILE A 558 8.58 25.41 2.18
C ILE A 558 7.38 24.50 1.85
N PHE A 559 7.12 24.24 0.57
CA PHE A 559 5.89 23.56 0.14
C PHE A 559 5.77 22.09 0.58
N PRO A 560 6.85 21.27 0.61
CA PRO A 560 6.75 19.92 1.18
C PRO A 560 6.44 19.90 2.69
N LEU A 561 6.67 21.00 3.41
CA LEU A 561 6.30 21.17 4.82
C LEU A 561 4.82 21.55 4.99
N CYS A 562 4.16 22.05 3.94
CA CYS A 562 2.75 22.40 3.97
C CYS A 562 1.86 21.15 3.98
N PRO A 563 0.67 21.21 4.62
CA PRO A 563 -0.25 20.08 4.68
C PRO A 563 -0.69 19.64 3.27
N VAL A 564 -0.91 18.35 3.11
CA VAL A 564 -1.21 17.67 1.84
C VAL A 564 -2.58 18.07 1.29
N MET A 565 -3.57 18.11 2.16
CA MET A 565 -4.96 18.40 1.83
C MET A 565 -5.53 19.35 2.86
N LYS A 566 -6.15 20.42 2.35
CA LYS A 566 -7.11 21.22 3.10
C LYS A 566 -8.40 21.15 2.30
N THR A 567 -9.48 20.73 2.95
CA THR A 567 -10.85 20.72 2.38
C THR A 567 -11.40 22.13 2.16
N THR A 568 -10.63 23.17 2.52
CA THR A 568 -10.97 24.58 2.41
C THR A 568 -10.08 25.26 1.37
N PHE A 569 -10.63 26.30 0.74
CA PHE A 569 -9.91 27.12 -0.22
C PHE A 569 -9.14 28.23 0.50
N ASP A 570 -7.83 28.32 0.27
CA ASP A 570 -6.98 29.35 0.87
C ASP A 570 -6.82 30.53 -0.10
N LEU A 571 -7.77 31.46 -0.02
CA LEU A 571 -7.84 32.62 -0.91
C LEU A 571 -6.56 33.49 -0.90
N PRO A 572 -5.94 33.83 0.25
CA PRO A 572 -4.69 34.58 0.26
C PRO A 572 -3.56 33.88 -0.50
N MET A 573 -3.36 32.58 -0.27
CA MET A 573 -2.32 31.82 -0.97
C MET A 573 -2.61 31.69 -2.47
N TYR A 574 -3.87 31.51 -2.84
CA TYR A 574 -4.29 31.46 -4.23
C TYR A 574 -4.04 32.78 -4.97
N VAL A 575 -4.39 33.92 -4.36
CA VAL A 575 -4.17 35.26 -4.93
C VAL A 575 -2.67 35.53 -5.07
N LEU A 576 -1.88 35.20 -4.05
CA LEU A 576 -0.42 35.33 -4.10
C LEU A 576 0.18 34.50 -5.26
N GLY A 577 -0.32 33.27 -5.45
CA GLY A 577 0.06 32.43 -6.59
C GLY A 577 -0.33 33.00 -7.94
N SER A 578 -1.54 33.57 -8.06
CA SER A 578 -2.00 34.24 -9.28
C SER A 578 -1.13 35.45 -9.63
N VAL A 579 -0.79 36.28 -8.64
CA VAL A 579 0.12 37.42 -8.81
C VAL A 579 1.52 36.94 -9.22
N ALA A 580 2.03 35.88 -8.62
CA ALA A 580 3.32 35.31 -8.99
C ALA A 580 3.36 34.86 -10.47
N TRP A 581 2.28 34.24 -10.96
CA TRP A 581 2.13 33.92 -12.38
C TRP A 581 2.10 35.16 -13.29
N PHE A 582 1.46 36.25 -12.87
CA PHE A 582 1.44 37.50 -13.63
C PHE A 582 2.82 38.17 -13.69
N VAL A 583 3.55 38.17 -12.57
CA VAL A 583 4.93 38.67 -12.52
C VAL A 583 5.83 37.82 -13.42
N LEU A 584 5.70 36.49 -13.37
CA LEU A 584 6.44 35.58 -14.23
C LEU A 584 6.16 35.86 -15.72
N PHE A 585 4.90 36.05 -16.09
CA PHE A 585 4.51 36.46 -17.44
C PHE A 585 5.19 37.76 -17.86
N TYR A 586 5.10 38.79 -17.02
CA TYR A 586 5.70 40.09 -17.31
C TYR A 586 7.22 40.00 -17.53
N VAL A 587 7.93 39.25 -16.68
CA VAL A 587 9.38 39.06 -16.80
C VAL A 587 9.73 38.34 -18.10
N MET A 588 9.03 37.24 -18.43
CA MET A 588 9.28 36.46 -19.65
C MET A 588 8.92 37.25 -20.91
N PHE A 589 7.80 37.96 -20.88
CA PHE A 589 7.32 38.82 -21.98
C PHE A 589 8.31 39.96 -22.26
N CYS A 590 8.78 40.67 -21.23
CA CYS A 590 9.77 41.74 -21.38
C CYS A 590 11.09 41.23 -21.95
N ARG A 591 11.57 40.06 -21.51
CA ARG A 591 12.80 39.46 -22.05
C ARG A 591 12.65 39.01 -23.50
N SER A 592 11.53 38.40 -23.88
CA SER A 592 11.23 38.06 -25.28
C SER A 592 11.09 39.32 -26.15
N LYS A 593 10.41 40.37 -25.66
CA LYS A 593 10.27 41.67 -26.34
C LYS A 593 11.62 42.35 -26.60
N LEU A 594 12.51 42.38 -25.60
CA LEU A 594 13.82 42.99 -25.73
C LEU A 594 14.68 42.32 -26.81
N GLN A 595 14.60 40.99 -26.94
CA GLN A 595 15.45 40.23 -27.87
C GLN A 595 14.88 40.18 -29.29
N ASN A 596 13.56 40.18 -29.46
CA ASN A 596 12.91 40.27 -30.78
C ASN A 596 12.84 41.70 -31.34
N LEU A 597 13.12 42.75 -30.56
CA LEU A 597 13.43 44.06 -31.16
C LEU A 597 14.64 43.99 -32.11
N VAL A 598 15.46 42.95 -31.97
CA VAL A 598 16.59 42.61 -32.85
C VAL A 598 16.17 41.63 -33.97
N GLY A 599 15.06 40.89 -33.84
CA GLY A 599 14.59 39.86 -34.77
C GLY A 599 13.10 39.98 -35.15
N ARG A 600 12.80 40.33 -36.41
CA ARG A 600 11.45 40.63 -36.95
C ARG A 600 10.44 39.46 -36.89
N ASN A 601 9.91 39.09 -35.71
CA ASN A 601 8.85 38.08 -35.59
C ASN A 601 7.66 38.59 -34.73
N THR A 602 6.64 39.18 -35.38
CA THR A 602 5.52 39.88 -34.71
C THR A 602 4.36 38.97 -34.29
N GLY A 603 4.32 37.71 -34.74
CA GLY A 603 3.18 36.80 -34.52
C GLY A 603 3.07 36.20 -33.10
N ALA A 604 4.19 35.98 -32.42
CA ALA A 604 4.21 35.32 -31.10
C ALA A 604 3.56 36.16 -29.98
N TYR A 605 3.64 37.49 -30.07
CA TYR A 605 3.10 38.40 -29.05
C TYR A 605 1.58 38.34 -28.89
N LYS A 606 0.85 38.18 -30.01
CA LYS A 606 -0.61 38.08 -29.97
C LYS A 606 -1.06 36.85 -29.20
N ILE A 607 -0.34 35.74 -29.38
CA ILE A 607 -0.60 34.48 -28.66
C ILE A 607 -0.28 34.66 -27.17
N PHE A 608 0.86 35.26 -26.82
CA PHE A 608 1.22 35.52 -25.42
C PHE A 608 0.17 36.36 -24.70
N ILE A 609 -0.28 37.46 -25.31
CA ILE A 609 -1.30 38.35 -24.71
C ILE A 609 -2.63 37.60 -24.53
N PHE A 610 -3.03 36.78 -25.51
CA PHE A 610 -4.26 35.99 -25.39
C PHE A 610 -4.17 34.94 -24.28
N GLN A 611 -3.06 34.20 -24.19
CA GLN A 611 -2.85 33.23 -23.12
C GLN A 611 -2.81 33.89 -21.74
N PHE A 612 -2.22 35.09 -21.65
CA PHE A 612 -2.26 35.90 -20.43
C PHE A 612 -3.68 36.37 -20.07
N LEU A 613 -4.48 36.78 -21.05
CA LEU A 613 -5.89 37.10 -20.82
C LEU A 613 -6.64 35.89 -20.27
N CYS A 614 -6.44 34.70 -20.85
CA CYS A 614 -7.04 33.46 -20.35
C CYS A 614 -6.58 33.13 -18.91
N LEU A 615 -5.32 33.39 -18.57
CA LEU A 615 -4.79 33.22 -17.22
C LEU A 615 -5.46 34.16 -16.21
N VAL A 616 -5.62 35.44 -16.57
CA VAL A 616 -6.34 36.43 -15.75
C VAL A 616 -7.80 36.02 -15.56
N LEU A 617 -8.47 35.60 -16.64
CA LEU A 617 -9.85 35.13 -16.59
C LEU A 617 -10.03 33.87 -15.73
N ALA A 618 -9.09 32.93 -15.78
CA ALA A 618 -9.08 31.75 -14.92
C ALA A 618 -8.97 32.13 -13.43
N SER A 619 -8.05 33.03 -13.08
CA SER A 619 -7.87 33.52 -11.72
C SER A 619 -9.12 34.25 -11.20
N LEU A 620 -9.67 35.18 -11.99
CA LEU A 620 -10.89 35.91 -11.63
C LEU A 620 -12.10 34.99 -11.46
N TYR A 621 -12.23 33.96 -12.30
CA TYR A 621 -13.31 32.98 -12.19
C TYR A 621 -13.21 32.17 -10.88
N SER A 622 -12.04 31.62 -10.54
CA SER A 622 -11.83 30.87 -9.30
C SER A 622 -12.05 31.72 -8.04
N ILE A 623 -11.64 32.99 -8.05
CA ILE A 623 -11.90 33.93 -6.96
C ILE A 623 -13.40 34.26 -6.86
N SER A 624 -14.07 34.44 -8.00
CA SER A 624 -15.51 34.75 -8.02
C SER A 624 -16.37 33.58 -7.54
N LEU A 625 -15.94 32.33 -7.82
CA LEU A 625 -16.55 31.13 -7.25
C LEU A 625 -16.38 31.09 -5.73
N GLU A 626 -15.18 31.40 -5.23
CA GLU A 626 -14.91 31.38 -3.78
C GLU A 626 -15.71 32.44 -3.02
N LEU A 627 -15.77 33.66 -3.55
CA LEU A 627 -16.49 34.76 -2.93
C LEU A 627 -18.02 34.66 -3.07
N GLY A 628 -18.52 33.60 -3.73
CA GLY A 628 -19.95 33.38 -3.92
C GLY A 628 -20.61 34.30 -4.95
N PHE A 629 -19.84 35.06 -5.73
CA PHE A 629 -20.38 35.90 -6.82
C PHE A 629 -20.94 35.07 -7.98
N ILE A 630 -20.41 33.85 -8.16
CA ILE A 630 -20.89 32.88 -9.15
C ILE A 630 -21.33 31.63 -8.41
N ALA A 631 -22.58 31.22 -8.57
CA ALA A 631 -23.06 29.96 -8.02
C ALA A 631 -22.35 28.78 -8.67
N ASN A 632 -21.96 27.75 -7.89
CA ASN A 632 -21.33 26.54 -8.41
C ASN A 632 -22.16 25.88 -9.53
N SER A 633 -23.49 25.92 -9.45
CA SER A 633 -24.41 25.38 -10.46
C SER A 633 -24.50 26.18 -11.77
N SER A 634 -23.85 27.35 -11.86
CA SER A 634 -23.94 28.25 -13.00
C SER A 634 -23.46 27.63 -14.32
N SER A 635 -24.09 28.03 -15.43
CA SER A 635 -23.65 27.70 -16.80
C SER A 635 -22.27 28.27 -17.13
N VAL A 636 -21.76 29.22 -16.34
CA VAL A 636 -20.40 29.77 -16.49
C VAL A 636 -19.32 28.68 -16.33
N LYS A 637 -19.61 27.52 -15.72
CA LYS A 637 -18.67 26.39 -15.69
C LYS A 637 -18.27 25.84 -17.07
N TYR A 638 -19.06 26.05 -18.12
CA TYR A 638 -18.62 25.69 -19.48
C TYR A 638 -17.44 26.56 -19.95
N PHE A 639 -17.28 27.74 -19.37
CA PHE A 639 -16.16 28.62 -19.63
C PHE A 639 -14.83 28.04 -19.12
N SER A 640 -14.81 27.30 -18.00
CA SER A 640 -13.60 26.64 -17.50
C SER A 640 -13.09 25.56 -18.46
N TRP A 641 -14.00 24.83 -19.12
CA TRP A 641 -13.66 23.90 -20.20
C TRP A 641 -13.06 24.62 -21.41
N CYS A 642 -13.56 25.79 -21.79
CA CYS A 642 -12.94 26.61 -22.83
C CYS A 642 -11.53 27.08 -22.45
N LEU A 643 -11.36 27.53 -21.20
CA LEU A 643 -10.06 27.98 -20.65
C LEU A 643 -9.04 26.84 -20.51
N LEU A 644 -9.48 25.58 -20.45
CA LEU A 644 -8.62 24.41 -20.53
C LEU A 644 -8.06 24.19 -21.94
N PHE A 645 -8.92 24.15 -22.96
CA PHE A 645 -8.50 23.73 -24.31
C PHE A 645 -7.94 24.87 -25.17
N MET A 646 -8.53 26.06 -25.11
CA MET A 646 -8.18 27.16 -26.02
C MET A 646 -6.72 27.60 -25.88
N PRO A 647 -6.18 27.90 -24.68
CA PRO A 647 -4.79 28.36 -24.54
C PRO A 647 -3.75 27.30 -24.95
N VAL A 648 -4.04 26.02 -24.72
CA VAL A 648 -3.18 24.88 -25.14
C VAL A 648 -3.19 24.71 -26.66
N SER A 649 -4.35 24.83 -27.31
CA SER A 649 -4.49 24.71 -28.77
C SER A 649 -3.69 25.75 -29.55
N LEU A 650 -3.32 26.86 -28.91
CA LEU A 650 -2.55 27.94 -29.51
C LEU A 650 -1.03 27.68 -29.54
N ILE A 651 -0.54 26.69 -28.80
CA ILE A 651 0.91 26.40 -28.72
C ILE A 651 1.53 26.17 -30.11
N PRO A 652 0.94 25.36 -31.03
CA PRO A 652 1.53 25.11 -32.33
C PRO A 652 1.62 26.33 -33.25
N PHE A 653 0.90 27.42 -32.97
CA PHE A 653 0.92 28.66 -33.75
C PHE A 653 2.08 29.59 -33.37
N SER A 654 2.81 29.30 -32.28
CA SER A 654 3.92 30.14 -31.82
C SER A 654 5.23 29.91 -32.59
N GLY A 655 6.26 30.68 -32.28
CA GLY A 655 7.60 30.53 -32.87
C GLY A 655 8.22 29.15 -32.61
N HIS A 656 9.20 28.79 -33.44
CA HIS A 656 9.99 27.56 -33.27
C HIS A 656 11.17 27.71 -32.30
N GLN A 657 11.45 28.95 -31.87
CA GLN A 657 12.51 29.25 -30.92
C GLN A 657 12.18 28.66 -29.55
N VAL A 658 13.21 28.19 -28.84
CA VAL A 658 13.05 27.53 -27.53
C VAL A 658 12.35 28.45 -26.53
N ALA A 659 12.79 29.71 -26.42
CA ALA A 659 12.17 30.68 -25.51
C ALA A 659 10.66 30.88 -25.78
N ASP A 660 10.29 31.16 -27.03
CA ASP A 660 8.89 31.43 -27.41
C ASP A 660 7.98 30.22 -27.20
N ARG A 661 8.50 29.03 -27.53
CA ARG A 661 7.75 27.78 -27.45
C ARG A 661 7.57 27.29 -26.02
N LEU A 662 8.57 27.46 -25.15
CA LEU A 662 8.44 27.18 -23.72
C LEU A 662 7.47 28.17 -23.06
N THR A 663 7.56 29.46 -23.40
CA THR A 663 6.64 30.49 -22.90
C THR A 663 5.20 30.16 -23.25
N THR A 664 4.91 29.85 -24.52
CA THR A 664 3.55 29.45 -24.93
C THR A 664 3.09 28.15 -24.31
N THR A 665 3.98 27.19 -24.06
CA THR A 665 3.64 25.95 -23.34
C THR A 665 3.25 26.25 -21.89
N PHE A 666 4.06 27.00 -21.14
CA PHE A 666 3.77 27.30 -19.73
C PHE A 666 2.46 28.08 -19.58
N PHE A 667 2.28 29.15 -20.35
CA PHE A 667 1.05 29.95 -20.30
C PHE A 667 -0.15 29.31 -21.01
N GLY A 668 0.07 28.25 -21.79
CA GLY A 668 -1.01 27.40 -22.32
C GLY A 668 -1.65 26.54 -21.23
N PHE A 669 -0.86 25.97 -20.32
CA PHE A 669 -1.36 25.12 -19.24
C PHE A 669 -1.62 25.86 -17.92
N ALA A 670 -1.03 27.05 -17.72
CA ALA A 670 -1.21 27.82 -16.49
C ALA A 670 -2.68 28.18 -16.17
N PRO A 671 -3.55 28.57 -17.13
CA PRO A 671 -4.97 28.81 -16.86
C PRO A 671 -5.67 27.56 -16.30
N PHE A 672 -5.44 26.39 -16.90
CA PHE A 672 -5.95 25.13 -16.37
C PHE A 672 -5.45 24.88 -14.95
N TYR A 673 -4.14 25.02 -14.72
CA TYR A 673 -3.53 24.74 -13.43
C TYR A 673 -4.11 25.64 -12.31
N LEU A 674 -4.38 26.91 -12.60
CA LEU A 674 -5.07 27.82 -11.68
C LEU A 674 -6.54 27.45 -11.42
N LEU A 675 -7.24 26.85 -12.37
CA LEU A 675 -8.64 26.42 -12.19
C LEU A 675 -8.75 25.20 -11.28
N VAL A 676 -7.70 24.37 -11.21
CA VAL A 676 -7.66 23.14 -10.39
C VAL A 676 -6.83 23.26 -9.11
N SER A 677 -6.37 24.46 -8.80
CA SER A 677 -5.65 24.78 -7.57
C SER A 677 -6.57 25.48 -6.58
N SER A 678 -6.54 25.07 -5.33
CA SER A 678 -7.36 25.66 -4.26
C SER A 678 -6.55 26.29 -3.13
N ASN A 679 -5.25 26.02 -3.07
CA ASN A 679 -4.37 26.40 -1.98
C ASN A 679 -3.01 26.91 -2.51
N TYR A 680 -1.93 26.63 -1.77
CA TYR A 680 -0.55 27.00 -2.09
C TYR A 680 -0.05 26.42 -3.42
N GLU A 681 -0.75 25.47 -4.04
CA GLU A 681 -0.30 24.84 -5.30
C GLU A 681 -0.19 25.86 -6.43
N ALA A 682 -1.06 26.87 -6.43
CA ALA A 682 -1.02 27.98 -7.39
C ALA A 682 0.32 28.74 -7.29
N LEU A 683 0.79 29.02 -6.07
CA LEU A 683 2.08 29.67 -5.85
C LEU A 683 3.27 28.74 -6.12
N PHE A 684 3.19 27.50 -5.65
CA PHE A 684 4.19 26.46 -5.91
C PHE A 684 4.49 26.35 -7.41
N SER A 685 3.46 26.24 -8.25
CA SER A 685 3.63 26.08 -9.70
C SER A 685 4.33 27.27 -10.36
N ALA A 686 4.03 28.51 -9.96
CA ALA A 686 4.70 29.70 -10.48
C ALA A 686 6.20 29.71 -10.11
N VAL A 687 6.52 29.43 -8.85
CA VAL A 687 7.91 29.34 -8.36
C VAL A 687 8.65 28.20 -9.06
N TYR A 688 8.00 27.05 -9.23
CA TYR A 688 8.53 25.88 -9.92
C TYR A 688 8.89 26.19 -11.38
N VAL A 689 8.00 26.84 -12.13
CA VAL A 689 8.29 27.24 -13.53
C VAL A 689 9.40 28.31 -13.59
N ALA A 690 9.41 29.27 -12.66
CA ALA A 690 10.49 30.24 -12.56
C ALA A 690 11.85 29.54 -12.36
N LEU A 691 11.91 28.56 -11.47
CA LEU A 691 13.10 27.77 -11.19
C LEU A 691 13.54 26.93 -12.40
N LEU A 692 12.61 26.30 -13.13
CA LEU A 692 12.90 25.60 -14.38
C LEU A 692 13.48 26.56 -15.45
N CYS A 693 12.99 27.79 -15.53
CA CYS A 693 13.55 28.81 -16.42
C CYS A 693 14.98 29.20 -16.03
N ILE A 694 15.25 29.36 -14.73
CA ILE A 694 16.61 29.63 -14.22
C ILE A 694 17.54 28.44 -14.49
N TRP A 695 17.07 27.21 -14.32
CA TRP A 695 17.83 26.01 -14.67
C TRP A 695 18.27 26.03 -16.14
N LEU A 696 17.34 26.28 -17.07
CA LEU A 696 17.63 26.40 -18.50
C LEU A 696 18.67 27.49 -18.79
N LEU A 697 18.54 28.65 -18.17
CA LEU A 697 19.47 29.77 -18.35
C LEU A 697 20.88 29.40 -17.87
N ILE A 698 21.00 28.79 -16.68
CA ILE A 698 22.29 28.36 -16.12
C ILE A 698 22.95 27.33 -17.05
N GLU A 699 22.22 26.29 -17.46
CA GLU A 699 22.77 25.26 -18.36
C GLU A 699 23.17 25.83 -19.72
N SER A 700 22.38 26.76 -20.27
CA SER A 700 22.71 27.39 -21.54
C SER A 700 24.03 28.17 -21.49
N LYS A 701 24.32 28.86 -20.38
CA LYS A 701 25.58 29.60 -20.19
C LYS A 701 26.78 28.68 -20.07
N ILE A 702 26.65 27.57 -19.34
CA ILE A 702 27.71 26.56 -19.20
C ILE A 702 28.08 25.97 -20.57
N LEU A 703 27.09 25.75 -21.43
CA LEU A 703 27.27 25.25 -22.79
C LEU A 703 27.90 26.27 -23.75
N GLN A 704 27.92 27.57 -23.40
CA GLN A 704 28.33 28.69 -24.24
C GLN A 704 29.60 29.41 -23.73
N ALA A 705 30.61 28.72 -23.19
CA ALA A 705 31.80 29.33 -22.58
C ALA A 705 32.62 30.32 -23.48
N MET A 706 32.15 30.71 -24.67
CA MET A 706 32.76 31.63 -25.63
C MET A 706 31.84 32.75 -26.18
N ASP A 707 30.52 32.80 -25.89
CA ASP A 707 29.59 33.77 -26.54
C ASP A 707 28.65 34.51 -25.57
N SER A 708 28.49 35.82 -25.75
CA SER A 708 27.76 36.72 -24.82
C SER A 708 26.24 36.81 -25.03
N THR A 709 25.70 36.14 -26.05
CA THR A 709 24.26 36.17 -26.38
C THR A 709 23.54 34.92 -25.85
N ASN A 710 22.39 35.10 -25.17
CA ASN A 710 21.59 33.98 -24.65
C ASN A 710 21.03 33.14 -25.80
N ILE A 711 21.63 31.97 -26.06
CA ILE A 711 21.27 31.13 -27.23
C ILE A 711 19.82 30.63 -27.22
N ILE A 712 19.17 30.58 -26.06
CA ILE A 712 17.78 30.07 -25.91
C ILE A 712 16.78 30.81 -26.82
N TYR A 713 17.05 32.08 -27.13
CA TYR A 713 16.19 32.90 -27.98
C TYR A 713 16.48 32.75 -29.48
N TYR A 714 17.59 32.09 -29.84
CA TYR A 714 17.99 31.85 -31.23
C TYR A 714 17.97 30.35 -31.60
N SER A 715 18.06 29.48 -30.60
CA SER A 715 17.93 28.03 -30.72
C SER A 715 16.50 27.62 -31.04
N THR A 716 16.34 26.63 -31.90
CA THR A 716 15.06 25.94 -32.14
C THR A 716 15.15 24.50 -31.65
N PHE A 717 14.01 23.89 -31.31
CA PHE A 717 13.96 22.48 -30.91
C PHE A 717 14.37 21.56 -32.06
N TYR A 718 15.52 20.91 -31.93
CA TYR A 718 15.98 19.87 -32.84
C TYR A 718 16.17 18.55 -32.09
N THR A 719 15.87 17.45 -32.78
CA THR A 719 16.22 16.12 -32.28
C THR A 719 17.64 15.83 -32.76
N TYR A 720 18.63 16.05 -31.90
CA TYR A 720 20.02 15.90 -32.28
C TYR A 720 20.52 14.49 -31.97
N LYS A 721 21.01 13.77 -32.99
CA LYS A 721 21.68 12.47 -32.83
C LYS A 721 23.19 12.70 -32.73
N SER A 722 23.64 13.22 -31.58
CA SER A 722 25.07 13.43 -31.34
C SER A 722 25.81 12.13 -31.17
N ARG A 723 27.05 12.07 -31.66
CA ARG A 723 28.07 11.07 -31.26
C ARG A 723 28.98 11.58 -30.14
N ALA A 724 28.57 12.63 -29.42
CA ALA A 724 29.40 13.25 -28.40
C ALA A 724 29.73 12.29 -27.24
N LYS A 725 30.94 12.43 -26.71
CA LYS A 725 31.45 11.67 -25.58
C LYS A 725 30.71 12.08 -24.30
N ILE A 726 30.31 11.11 -23.48
CA ILE A 726 29.65 11.37 -22.19
C ILE A 726 30.50 12.26 -21.29
N ASN A 727 29.84 13.23 -20.66
CA ASN A 727 30.42 14.18 -19.72
C ASN A 727 29.76 14.02 -18.33
N SER A 728 30.46 14.42 -17.26
CA SER A 728 29.92 14.43 -15.90
C SER A 728 28.67 15.31 -15.76
N ASP A 729 28.55 16.37 -16.57
CA ASP A 729 27.37 17.25 -16.56
C ASP A 729 26.09 16.55 -17.00
N MET A 730 26.18 15.48 -17.81
CA MET A 730 25.01 14.68 -18.19
C MET A 730 24.37 14.00 -16.98
N PHE A 731 25.19 13.46 -16.06
CA PHE A 731 24.70 12.86 -14.82
C PHE A 731 24.04 13.90 -13.92
N ARG A 732 24.63 15.10 -13.82
CA ARG A 732 24.06 16.22 -13.04
C ARG A 732 22.70 16.63 -13.58
N ARG A 733 22.57 16.81 -14.90
CA ARG A 733 21.32 17.17 -15.57
C ARG A 733 20.25 16.10 -15.43
N ALA A 734 20.61 14.84 -15.61
CA ALA A 734 19.70 13.71 -15.41
C ALA A 734 19.20 13.63 -13.95
N PHE A 735 20.10 13.80 -12.99
CA PHE A 735 19.74 13.82 -11.58
C PHE A 735 18.83 15.00 -11.22
N LEU A 736 19.18 16.23 -11.64
CA LEU A 736 18.33 17.41 -11.44
C LEU A 736 16.95 17.22 -12.08
N PHE A 737 16.88 16.63 -13.26
CA PHE A 737 15.61 16.31 -13.91
C PHE A 737 14.75 15.38 -13.05
N ILE A 738 15.31 14.31 -12.49
CA ILE A 738 14.60 13.42 -11.56
C ILE A 738 14.11 14.20 -10.34
N VAL A 739 14.97 15.02 -9.71
CA VAL A 739 14.59 15.86 -8.57
C VAL A 739 13.42 16.78 -8.93
N PHE A 740 13.47 17.44 -10.09
CA PHE A 740 12.37 18.29 -10.55
C PHE A 740 11.06 17.51 -10.70
N ILE A 741 11.07 16.30 -11.25
CA ILE A 741 9.88 15.47 -11.36
C ILE A 741 9.32 15.14 -9.97
N PHE A 742 10.15 14.67 -9.03
CA PHE A 742 9.69 14.32 -7.68
C PHE A 742 9.16 15.53 -6.91
N ILE A 743 9.86 16.66 -6.95
CA ILE A 743 9.36 17.90 -6.34
C ILE A 743 8.08 18.37 -7.03
N GLY A 744 7.97 18.21 -8.35
CA GLY A 744 6.74 18.45 -9.10
C GLY A 744 5.58 17.54 -8.67
N PHE A 745 5.85 16.31 -8.23
CA PHE A 745 4.83 15.36 -7.78
C PHE A 745 4.37 15.68 -6.37
N PHE A 746 5.33 15.77 -5.43
CA PHE A 746 5.06 15.94 -4.02
C PHE A 746 4.77 17.39 -3.62
N GLY A 747 5.11 18.36 -4.48
CA GLY A 747 4.82 19.78 -4.26
C GLY A 747 3.38 20.18 -4.59
N THR A 748 2.63 19.37 -5.35
CA THR A 748 1.24 19.65 -5.74
C THR A 748 0.17 19.06 -4.82
N GLY A 749 0.57 18.47 -3.69
CA GLY A 749 -0.31 17.73 -2.77
C GLY A 749 -0.17 16.21 -2.95
N ASN A 750 0.06 15.49 -1.85
CA ASN A 750 0.33 14.04 -1.81
C ASN A 750 -0.90 13.20 -2.21
N ILE A 751 -0.74 12.35 -3.23
CA ILE A 751 -1.73 11.38 -3.73
C ILE A 751 -1.12 9.96 -3.70
N ALA A 752 -0.26 9.66 -2.73
CA ALA A 752 0.25 8.29 -2.56
C ALA A 752 -0.89 7.28 -2.31
N SER A 753 -2.06 7.75 -1.86
CA SER A 753 -3.31 6.99 -1.82
C SER A 753 -4.29 7.51 -2.88
N LEU A 754 -4.63 6.66 -3.85
CA LEU A 754 -5.70 6.88 -4.82
C LEU A 754 -7.08 7.06 -4.16
N ASN A 755 -7.23 6.86 -2.85
CA ASN A 755 -8.52 7.02 -2.15
C ASN A 755 -8.73 8.43 -1.60
N SER A 756 -7.71 9.29 -1.64
CA SER A 756 -7.79 10.67 -1.14
C SER A 756 -8.16 11.64 -2.25
N PHE A 757 -9.41 11.60 -2.74
CA PHE A 757 -9.91 12.59 -3.71
C PHE A 757 -10.56 13.76 -2.98
N ASP A 758 -10.09 14.98 -3.26
CA ASP A 758 -10.79 16.20 -2.83
C ASP A 758 -11.59 16.79 -4.00
N PRO A 759 -12.94 16.78 -3.94
CA PRO A 759 -13.79 17.42 -4.94
C PRO A 759 -13.49 18.91 -5.16
N MET A 760 -12.84 19.59 -4.21
CA MET A 760 -12.48 21.00 -4.33
C MET A 760 -11.57 21.30 -5.52
N TRP A 761 -10.72 20.35 -5.93
CA TRP A 761 -9.80 20.55 -7.07
C TRP A 761 -10.51 20.63 -8.42
N VAL A 762 -11.74 20.15 -8.53
CA VAL A 762 -12.47 20.11 -9.81
C VAL A 762 -13.71 20.98 -9.81
N ARG A 763 -13.93 21.76 -8.74
CA ARG A 763 -15.13 22.58 -8.54
C ARG A 763 -15.38 23.59 -9.67
N ALA A 764 -14.30 24.05 -10.32
CA ALA A 764 -14.39 24.95 -11.46
C ALA A 764 -15.05 24.29 -12.69
N PHE A 765 -15.07 22.95 -12.76
CA PHE A 765 -15.53 22.15 -13.89
C PHE A 765 -16.80 21.35 -13.58
N LEU A 766 -16.91 20.79 -12.38
CA LEU A 766 -17.90 19.79 -12.02
C LEU A 766 -18.59 20.14 -10.70
N THR A 767 -19.91 19.98 -10.68
CA THR A 767 -20.77 20.21 -9.49
C THR A 767 -21.34 18.92 -8.92
N VAL A 768 -21.37 17.86 -9.74
CA VAL A 768 -21.87 16.54 -9.38
C VAL A 768 -20.71 15.58 -9.36
N PHE A 769 -20.66 14.71 -8.36
CA PHE A 769 -19.64 13.68 -8.23
C PHE A 769 -19.59 12.82 -9.50
N SER A 770 -18.43 12.79 -10.15
CA SER A 770 -18.20 12.04 -11.40
C SER A 770 -16.79 11.45 -11.38
N PRO A 771 -16.60 10.25 -10.80
CA PRO A 771 -15.29 9.67 -10.49
C PRO A 771 -14.29 9.74 -11.65
N PHE A 772 -14.70 9.31 -12.85
CA PHE A 772 -13.80 9.23 -14.01
C PHE A 772 -13.38 10.61 -14.53
N LYS A 773 -14.29 11.59 -14.58
CA LYS A 773 -13.97 12.95 -15.05
C LYS A 773 -13.12 13.69 -14.02
N MET A 774 -13.41 13.49 -12.74
CA MET A 774 -12.65 14.07 -11.63
C MET A 774 -11.23 13.51 -11.61
N MET A 775 -11.09 12.18 -11.64
CA MET A 775 -9.80 11.51 -11.77
C MET A 775 -8.99 12.03 -12.97
N GLY A 776 -9.61 12.17 -14.14
CA GLY A 776 -8.93 12.68 -15.34
C GLY A 776 -8.35 14.08 -15.16
N LEU A 777 -9.11 15.01 -14.57
CA LEU A 777 -8.64 16.37 -14.29
C LEU A 777 -7.51 16.40 -13.24
N ILE A 778 -7.60 15.54 -12.23
CA ILE A 778 -6.60 15.43 -11.17
C ILE A 778 -5.29 14.84 -11.73
N LEU A 779 -5.37 13.76 -12.51
CA LEU A 779 -4.20 13.20 -13.20
C LEU A 779 -3.57 14.23 -14.14
N MET A 780 -4.39 15.05 -14.81
CA MET A 780 -3.88 16.14 -15.64
C MET A 780 -3.17 17.22 -14.80
N LYS A 781 -3.70 17.61 -13.63
CA LYS A 781 -3.04 18.54 -12.68
C LYS A 781 -1.64 18.03 -12.29
N ILE A 782 -1.53 16.75 -11.92
CA ILE A 782 -0.27 16.12 -11.50
C ILE A 782 0.76 16.07 -12.63
N THR A 783 0.31 15.81 -13.86
CA THR A 783 1.21 15.65 -15.02
C THR A 783 1.70 16.97 -15.61
N VAL A 784 1.06 18.11 -15.31
CA VAL A 784 1.50 19.43 -15.83
C VAL A 784 2.92 19.82 -15.38
N PRO A 785 3.30 19.77 -14.08
CA PRO A 785 4.68 20.01 -13.67
C PRO A 785 5.68 19.08 -14.35
N PHE A 786 5.30 17.81 -14.58
CA PHE A 786 6.17 16.85 -15.25
C PHE A 786 6.39 17.23 -16.72
N LEU A 787 5.32 17.61 -17.41
CA LEU A 787 5.39 18.11 -18.78
C LEU A 787 6.29 19.34 -18.89
N PHE A 788 6.19 20.29 -17.96
CA PHE A 788 7.05 21.47 -17.92
C PHE A 788 8.52 21.09 -17.75
N SER A 789 8.82 20.19 -16.82
CA SER A 789 10.16 19.64 -16.63
C SER A 789 10.68 18.91 -17.86
N CYS A 790 9.87 18.08 -18.51
CA CYS A 790 10.23 17.40 -19.76
C CYS A 790 10.53 18.40 -20.89
N CYS A 791 9.74 19.48 -21.01
CA CYS A 791 9.95 20.51 -22.02
C CYS A 791 11.28 21.26 -21.79
N VAL A 792 11.60 21.61 -20.55
CA VAL A 792 12.87 22.28 -20.21
C VAL A 792 14.06 21.33 -20.35
N PHE A 793 13.94 20.09 -19.89
CA PHE A 793 14.98 19.09 -20.09
C PHE A 793 15.27 18.85 -21.57
N ARG A 794 14.22 18.77 -22.39
CA ARG A 794 14.34 18.70 -23.85
C ARG A 794 15.03 19.94 -24.43
N ALA A 795 14.73 21.13 -23.93
CA ALA A 795 15.39 22.36 -24.36
C ALA A 795 16.90 22.33 -24.05
N ILE A 796 17.28 21.91 -22.84
CA ILE A 796 18.69 21.74 -22.43
C ILE A 796 19.39 20.75 -23.36
N ASN A 797 18.78 19.58 -23.60
CA ASN A 797 19.35 18.55 -24.47
C ASN A 797 19.49 19.03 -25.94
N SER A 798 18.52 19.82 -26.42
CA SER A 798 18.56 20.40 -27.77
C SER A 798 19.67 21.46 -27.91
N ILE A 799 19.89 22.29 -26.89
CA ILE A 799 20.94 23.32 -26.89
C ILE A 799 22.31 22.67 -26.73
N GLY A 800 22.45 21.73 -25.80
CA GLY A 800 23.69 21.00 -25.52
C GLY A 800 24.03 19.95 -26.58
N ARG A 801 23.12 19.68 -27.52
CA ARG A 801 23.27 18.65 -28.56
C ARG A 801 23.61 17.29 -27.95
N GLU A 802 22.91 16.93 -26.88
CA GLU A 802 23.14 15.68 -26.15
C GLU A 802 22.32 14.52 -26.73
N ASN A 803 22.81 13.29 -26.58
CA ASN A 803 22.09 12.10 -27.00
C ASN A 803 21.00 11.76 -25.96
N ILE A 804 19.74 11.90 -26.38
CA ILE A 804 18.56 11.66 -25.53
C ILE A 804 18.55 10.22 -25.00
N LEU A 805 18.97 9.23 -25.80
CA LEU A 805 18.99 7.84 -25.36
C LEU A 805 19.93 7.64 -24.17
N GLN A 806 21.12 8.22 -24.24
CA GLN A 806 22.10 8.15 -23.15
C GLN A 806 21.59 8.83 -21.87
N MET A 807 20.93 9.99 -22.01
CA MET A 807 20.33 10.69 -20.86
C MET A 807 19.25 9.84 -20.19
N PHE A 808 18.39 9.18 -20.96
CA PHE A 808 17.38 8.28 -20.41
C PHE A 808 17.98 7.01 -19.82
N CYS A 809 19.11 6.48 -20.35
CA CYS A 809 19.83 5.40 -19.70
C CYS A 809 20.40 5.81 -18.33
N ILE A 810 20.89 7.06 -18.18
CA ILE A 810 21.33 7.57 -16.87
C ILE A 810 20.13 7.72 -15.92
N ILE A 811 19.01 8.25 -16.39
CA ILE A 811 17.78 8.37 -15.58
C ILE A 811 17.29 6.98 -15.14
N LEU A 812 17.35 5.99 -16.04
CA LEU A 812 17.01 4.61 -15.75
C LEU A 812 17.94 4.01 -14.69
N ILE A 813 19.25 4.25 -14.73
CA ILE A 813 20.18 3.82 -13.67
C ILE A 813 19.77 4.37 -12.30
N PHE A 814 19.50 5.67 -12.20
CA PHE A 814 19.07 6.27 -10.94
C PHE A 814 17.70 5.74 -10.46
N SER A 815 16.79 5.52 -11.39
CA SER A 815 15.48 4.91 -11.11
C SER A 815 15.62 3.49 -10.59
N ASP A 816 16.41 2.65 -11.26
CA ASP A 816 16.61 1.24 -10.90
C ASP A 816 17.31 1.09 -9.54
N LEU A 817 18.20 2.03 -9.18
CA LEU A 817 18.78 2.10 -7.83
C LEU A 817 17.69 2.33 -6.76
N MET A 818 16.74 3.23 -7.01
CA MET A 818 15.63 3.47 -6.08
C MET A 818 14.63 2.30 -6.06
N VAL A 819 14.32 1.70 -7.22
CA VAL A 819 13.50 0.48 -7.31
C VAL A 819 14.08 -0.63 -6.44
N LEU A 820 15.40 -0.84 -6.51
CA LEU A 820 16.06 -1.85 -5.69
C LEU A 820 15.87 -1.56 -4.20
N GLN A 821 15.96 -0.30 -3.75
CA GLN A 821 15.67 0.05 -2.36
C GLN A 821 14.21 -0.22 -1.99
N PHE A 822 13.25 0.22 -2.82
CA PHE A 822 11.83 -0.01 -2.57
C PHE A 822 11.48 -1.49 -2.52
N LEU A 823 12.17 -2.35 -3.27
CA LEU A 823 12.00 -3.80 -3.19
C LEU A 823 12.21 -4.32 -1.76
N PHE A 824 13.22 -3.82 -1.04
CA PHE A 824 13.49 -4.20 0.36
C PHE A 824 12.59 -3.49 1.38
N LEU A 825 11.88 -2.44 0.98
CA LEU A 825 11.00 -1.63 1.85
C LEU A 825 9.52 -2.05 1.79
N ILE A 826 9.18 -3.08 1.01
CA ILE A 826 7.81 -3.62 0.96
C ILE A 826 7.47 -4.30 2.28
N THR A 827 6.28 -4.01 2.79
CA THR A 827 5.71 -4.72 3.95
C THR A 827 4.46 -5.50 3.56
N ASN A 828 4.35 -6.72 4.08
CA ASN A 828 3.17 -7.58 3.99
C ASN A 828 2.45 -7.73 5.35
N LYS A 829 2.86 -6.94 6.35
CA LYS A 829 2.27 -6.87 7.69
C LYS A 829 1.93 -5.42 8.02
N GLY A 830 0.90 -5.20 8.84
CA GLY A 830 0.41 -3.87 9.22
C GLY A 830 -0.96 -3.58 8.60
N SER A 831 -1.34 -2.29 8.54
CA SER A 831 -2.63 -1.88 7.99
C SER A 831 -2.68 -2.09 6.49
N TRP A 832 -3.90 -2.23 5.94
CA TRP A 832 -4.08 -2.21 4.49
C TRP A 832 -3.53 -0.93 3.86
N LEU A 833 -3.56 0.18 4.60
CA LEU A 833 -2.94 1.43 4.17
C LEU A 833 -1.41 1.29 4.11
N ASP A 834 -0.75 0.72 5.12
CA ASP A 834 0.72 0.55 5.14
C ASP A 834 1.18 -0.40 4.04
N ILE A 835 0.51 -1.56 3.93
CA ILE A 835 0.78 -2.57 2.90
C ILE A 835 0.54 -1.95 1.51
N GLY A 836 -0.62 -1.34 1.29
CA GLY A 836 -0.99 -0.70 0.04
C GLY A 836 -0.08 0.45 -0.34
N SER A 837 0.36 1.26 0.63
CA SER A 837 1.29 2.37 0.44
C SER A 837 2.69 1.87 0.04
N SER A 838 3.25 0.90 0.76
CA SER A 838 4.56 0.32 0.44
C SER A 838 4.59 -0.31 -0.97
N LEU A 839 3.52 -1.03 -1.34
CA LEU A 839 3.37 -1.57 -2.69
C LEU A 839 3.21 -0.45 -3.73
N SER A 840 2.40 0.57 -3.45
CA SER A 840 2.19 1.70 -4.35
C SER A 840 3.50 2.45 -4.61
N HIS A 841 4.33 2.65 -3.58
CA HIS A 841 5.65 3.27 -3.73
C HIS A 841 6.55 2.47 -4.69
N PHE A 842 6.61 1.15 -4.54
CA PHE A 842 7.34 0.27 -5.44
C PHE A 842 6.80 0.34 -6.88
N ILE A 843 5.48 0.24 -7.07
CA ILE A 843 4.83 0.28 -8.41
C ILE A 843 5.08 1.63 -9.09
N ILE A 844 4.94 2.74 -8.35
CA ILE A 844 5.21 4.09 -8.86
C ILE A 844 6.66 4.19 -9.34
N MET A 845 7.61 3.66 -8.56
CA MET A 845 9.03 3.73 -8.90
C MET A 845 9.38 2.84 -10.11
N GLU A 846 8.84 1.62 -10.18
CA GLU A 846 9.03 0.71 -11.33
C GLU A 846 8.42 1.30 -12.62
N GLY A 847 7.26 1.94 -12.53
CA GLY A 847 6.57 2.58 -13.66
C GLY A 847 7.13 3.95 -14.06
N PHE A 848 7.97 4.56 -13.22
CA PHE A 848 8.40 5.95 -13.32
C PHE A 848 9.02 6.31 -14.68
N VAL A 849 10.03 5.55 -15.12
CA VAL A 849 10.75 5.84 -16.37
C VAL A 849 9.84 5.67 -17.58
N THR A 850 8.92 4.70 -17.55
CA THR A 850 7.93 4.50 -18.62
C THR A 850 7.01 5.71 -18.74
N ILE A 851 6.49 6.21 -17.62
CA ILE A 851 5.65 7.42 -17.58
C ILE A 851 6.45 8.63 -18.09
N LEU A 852 7.71 8.78 -17.67
CA LEU A 852 8.58 9.86 -18.12
C LEU A 852 8.87 9.80 -19.63
N LEU A 853 9.06 8.61 -20.21
CA LEU A 853 9.25 8.45 -21.65
C LEU A 853 8.00 8.88 -22.43
N LEU A 854 6.81 8.50 -21.96
CA LEU A 854 5.54 8.92 -22.55
C LEU A 854 5.36 10.45 -22.47
N LEU A 855 5.63 11.04 -21.30
CA LEU A 855 5.55 12.49 -21.11
C LEU A 855 6.62 13.25 -21.90
N TYR A 856 7.82 12.69 -22.05
CA TYR A 856 8.84 13.25 -22.91
C TYR A 856 8.46 13.18 -24.40
N GLY A 857 7.79 12.10 -24.81
CA GLY A 857 7.15 12.00 -26.14
C GLY A 857 6.08 13.06 -26.34
N PHE A 858 5.23 13.30 -25.34
CA PHE A 858 4.25 14.39 -25.40
C PHE A 858 4.91 15.77 -25.44
N ALA A 859 5.93 15.99 -24.62
CA ALA A 859 6.75 17.21 -24.64
C ALA A 859 7.41 17.41 -26.02
N HIS A 860 7.83 16.34 -26.69
CA HIS A 860 8.32 16.42 -28.07
C HIS A 860 7.24 17.00 -28.98
N ILE A 861 6.03 16.44 -28.96
CA ILE A 861 4.91 16.89 -29.81
C ILE A 861 4.60 18.36 -29.53
N VAL A 862 4.42 18.74 -28.26
CA VAL A 862 4.06 20.12 -27.87
C VAL A 862 5.14 21.13 -28.30
N THR A 863 6.42 20.77 -28.21
CA THR A 863 7.53 21.67 -28.54
C THR A 863 7.91 21.71 -30.02
N THR A 864 7.48 20.74 -30.84
CA THR A 864 7.81 20.70 -32.29
C THR A 864 6.63 20.90 -33.23
N ALA A 865 5.39 20.65 -32.78
CA ALA A 865 4.20 20.81 -33.59
C ALA A 865 4.07 22.23 -34.15
N SER A 866 3.76 22.33 -35.44
CA SER A 866 3.53 23.60 -36.13
C SER A 866 2.49 23.44 -37.23
N TYR A 867 1.45 24.26 -37.19
CA TYR A 867 0.40 24.26 -38.20
C TYR A 867 0.87 24.81 -39.57
N LYS A 868 1.99 25.56 -39.62
CA LYS A 868 2.55 26.04 -40.90
C LYS A 868 3.09 24.91 -41.80
N LYS A 869 3.35 23.72 -41.26
CA LYS A 869 3.78 22.52 -42.01
C LYS A 869 2.63 21.59 -42.42
N LEU A 870 1.41 21.83 -41.96
CA LEU A 870 0.22 21.01 -42.25
C LEU A 870 -0.66 21.59 -43.37
N VAL A 871 -0.35 22.79 -43.85
CA VAL A 871 -1.07 23.53 -44.92
C VAL A 871 -0.24 23.60 -46.22
N ILE A 872 0.88 22.87 -46.28
CA ILE A 872 1.66 22.56 -47.48
C ILE A 872 1.72 21.04 -47.53
#